data_AF-A0A1L8DIZ6-F1
#
_entry.id   AF-A0A1L8DIZ6-F1
#
_cell.length_a   1.000
_cell.length_b   1.000
_cell.length_c   1.000
_cell.angle_alpha   90.00
_cell.angle_beta   90.00
_cell.angle_gamma   90.00
#
_symmetry.space_group_name_H-M   'P 1'
#
loop_
_entity.id
_entity.type
_entity.pdbx_description
1 polymer ?
#
loop_
_entity_poly.entity_id
_entity_poly.type
_entity_poly.pdbx_seq_one_letter_code
_entity_poly.pdbx_strand_id
1 'polypeptide(L)'
;SRVTATDDLASDHSPIFLSLYADVLRKVRNPSLYNRKTDWDKFRNSLEQNISLSIPLKTNMEVEQAVLDFTCIVQDSAWCSTPDSHKPVVTEVLPQSIREKISERRRLQRRWRKYRSPDTKSEFNRCSKRLSELLADLRDSSIQGYLEELTPGADSDYSLWRATKRISRPIVPIPPIKRSNGAWARSPEEKAQTFAEHLAGVFRPWSENSQEQIDTSIEEFMLAPHQLCLPMKPFSYGEIKDVIKCMNPKKSPGFDLMTAKVLRELPPRGISFLRIIFNAMLRLEYVPLQLKVAQIIMCPKPGKPQEQCSSYRPISLLPILSKLFEKLMCGRLEPIVRANKLIPDHQFGFRKDHSTIEQAHRVVDCISRDMENRRYCSAVFLDVQQAFDKVWHPGLLYKLKKSFPPQIYMILKSYLENRSFFVKYDDVMSAVCCIESGVPQGSVWGPLYYLIYTADVPQTDGVVMATYADDTLLMSSDADPVIASEKLQHALCALEPWLQKWQIKISEPKSTHITFTTKQGNCPPVSLHGVEIPCQESVRYLGMHLDRRLTWQKHILTKRCQLGLKLRKMYWMLGRKSKLSLESKVLLYKAMLKPIWTYGIQLWGSASHSNIEILQRFQNKVLRIIVDAPRYVPNDLIRQDLMIPTVQEEIENWVGRYKDKLVIHPNMLARKLTDARQESRFKRPKIKKF
;
A
#
# COMPACT_ATOMS: atom_id res chain seq x y z
N SER A 1 4.06 19.01 -34.58
CA SER A 1 5.49 18.92 -34.97
C SER A 1 5.58 18.94 -36.49
N ARG A 2 6.66 19.48 -37.06
CA ARG A 2 6.94 19.38 -38.50
C ARG A 2 8.16 18.49 -38.67
N VAL A 3 8.04 17.45 -39.48
CA VAL A 3 9.11 16.51 -39.79
C VAL A 3 9.58 16.82 -41.19
N THR A 4 10.83 17.21 -41.35
CA THR A 4 11.43 17.46 -42.67
C THR A 4 12.65 16.56 -42.80
N ALA A 5 12.61 15.67 -43.80
CA ALA A 5 13.81 14.98 -44.24
C ALA A 5 14.62 15.97 -45.09
N THR A 6 15.90 16.09 -44.78
CA THR A 6 16.85 16.82 -45.62
C THR A 6 17.77 15.80 -46.27
N ASP A 7 17.89 15.84 -47.60
CA ASP A 7 18.76 14.96 -48.40
C ASP A 7 20.26 15.31 -48.27
N ASP A 8 20.66 15.80 -47.09
CA ASP A 8 22.04 16.19 -46.82
C ASP A 8 22.85 14.95 -46.41
N LEU A 9 23.44 14.33 -47.44
CA LEU A 9 24.22 13.08 -47.46
C LEU A 9 25.40 13.09 -46.46
N ALA A 10 25.24 12.43 -45.31
CA ALA A 10 26.36 12.15 -44.40
C ALA A 10 26.29 10.84 -43.58
N SER A 11 25.33 9.95 -43.87
CA SER A 11 25.16 8.67 -43.17
C SER A 11 24.23 7.77 -44.01
N ASP A 12 24.35 6.45 -43.90
CA ASP A 12 23.42 5.45 -44.50
C ASP A 12 22.00 5.51 -43.86
N HIS A 13 21.75 6.56 -43.07
CA HIS A 13 20.51 6.89 -42.39
C HIS A 13 20.25 8.38 -42.59
N SER A 14 19.13 8.73 -43.24
CA SER A 14 18.74 10.11 -43.51
C SER A 14 18.47 10.86 -42.20
N PRO A 15 19.12 12.01 -41.94
CA PRO A 15 18.85 12.79 -40.74
C PRO A 15 17.45 13.40 -40.81
N ILE A 16 16.62 13.08 -39.82
CA ILE A 16 15.26 13.62 -39.69
C ILE A 16 15.31 14.87 -38.82
N PHE A 17 15.00 16.04 -39.40
CA PHE A 17 14.76 17.24 -38.61
C PHE A 17 13.34 17.21 -38.04
N LEU A 18 13.26 17.16 -36.71
CA LEU A 18 12.00 17.14 -35.99
C LEU A 18 11.82 18.49 -35.28
N SER A 19 11.06 19.39 -35.89
CA SER A 19 10.71 20.67 -35.31
C SER A 19 9.54 20.47 -34.35
N LEU A 20 9.88 20.41 -33.05
CA LEU A 20 8.93 20.37 -31.95
C LEU A 20 8.52 21.80 -31.58
N TYR A 21 7.35 22.22 -32.04
CA TYR A 21 6.63 23.32 -31.41
C TYR A 21 6.11 22.79 -30.08
N ALA A 22 6.75 23.17 -28.99
CA ALA A 22 6.35 22.80 -27.65
C ALA A 22 6.10 24.08 -26.88
N ASP A 23 4.84 24.36 -26.57
CA ASP A 23 4.54 25.27 -25.48
C ASP A 23 5.08 24.63 -24.21
N VAL A 24 5.95 25.36 -23.51
CA VAL A 24 6.42 24.94 -22.19
C VAL A 24 5.23 25.08 -21.25
N LEU A 25 4.42 24.02 -21.15
CA LEU A 25 3.41 23.87 -20.12
C LEU A 25 4.15 23.82 -18.78
N ARG A 26 4.30 24.99 -18.13
CA ARG A 26 4.82 25.06 -16.77
C ARG A 26 3.83 24.30 -15.90
N LYS A 27 4.23 23.11 -15.45
CA LYS A 27 3.42 22.32 -14.51
C LYS A 27 3.13 23.20 -13.28
N VAL A 28 1.88 23.65 -13.15
CA VAL A 28 1.44 24.43 -12.00
C VAL A 28 1.67 23.55 -10.77
N ARG A 29 2.24 24.12 -9.70
CA ARG A 29 2.44 23.32 -8.48
C ARG A 29 1.07 22.93 -7.96
N ASN A 30 0.94 21.67 -7.54
CA ASN A 30 -0.22 21.23 -6.77
C ASN A 30 -0.46 22.21 -5.61
N PRO A 31 -1.69 22.74 -5.47
CA PRO A 31 -2.00 23.69 -4.42
C PRO A 31 -1.79 23.05 -3.05
N SER A 32 -1.28 23.83 -2.11
CA SER A 32 -1.06 23.42 -0.73
C SER A 32 -1.45 24.57 0.20
N LEU A 33 -2.12 24.27 1.30
CA LEU A 33 -2.56 25.28 2.26
C LEU A 33 -1.40 25.94 3.02
N TYR A 34 -0.24 25.29 3.12
CA TYR A 34 0.89 25.80 3.89
C TYR A 34 2.22 25.42 3.26
N ASN A 35 3.27 26.17 3.58
CA ASN A 35 4.63 25.87 3.21
C ASN A 35 5.59 26.05 4.41
N ARG A 36 6.90 26.10 4.15
CA ARG A 36 7.91 26.24 5.22
C ARG A 36 7.92 27.61 5.89
N LYS A 37 7.41 28.63 5.19
CA LYS A 37 7.39 30.03 5.62
C LYS A 37 6.01 30.44 6.16
N THR A 38 5.10 29.50 6.37
CA THR A 38 3.77 29.79 6.93
C THR A 38 3.91 30.27 8.37
N ASP A 39 3.27 31.40 8.66
CA ASP A 39 3.16 31.98 10.01
C ASP A 39 1.98 31.33 10.75
N TRP A 40 2.29 30.42 11.67
CA TRP A 40 1.28 29.69 12.44
C TRP A 40 0.62 30.54 13.53
N ASP A 41 1.27 31.60 14.01
CA ASP A 41 0.69 32.48 15.03
C ASP A 41 -0.36 33.39 14.39
N LYS A 42 -0.06 33.95 13.21
CA LYS A 42 -1.05 34.67 12.39
C LYS A 42 -2.24 33.78 12.05
N PHE A 43 -1.99 32.52 11.68
CA PHE A 43 -3.04 31.53 11.39
C PHE A 43 -3.96 31.29 12.60
N ARG A 44 -3.38 31.04 13.79
CA ARG A 44 -4.16 30.81 15.03
C ARG A 44 -4.97 32.04 15.42
N ASN A 45 -4.39 33.23 15.33
CA ASN A 45 -5.07 34.48 15.67
C ASN A 45 -6.26 34.76 14.73
N SER A 46 -6.08 34.53 13.43
CA SER A 46 -7.15 34.65 12.43
C SER A 46 -8.33 33.73 12.76
N LEU A 47 -8.05 32.47 13.13
CA LEU A 47 -9.10 31.51 13.50
C LEU A 47 -9.80 31.86 14.80
N GLU A 48 -9.07 32.34 15.82
CA GLU A 48 -9.65 32.70 17.11
C GLU A 48 -10.64 33.89 16.98
N GLN A 49 -10.39 34.79 16.03
CA GLN A 49 -11.24 35.94 15.72
C GLN A 49 -12.45 35.58 14.85
N ASN A 50 -12.26 34.73 13.84
CA ASN A 50 -13.29 34.46 12.82
C ASN A 50 -14.24 33.31 13.20
N ILE A 51 -13.92 32.49 14.21
CA ILE A 51 -14.77 31.37 14.64
C ILE A 51 -15.76 31.81 15.72
N SER A 52 -17.05 31.75 15.41
CA SER A 52 -18.14 31.90 16.38
C SER A 52 -18.60 30.55 16.94
N LEU A 53 -18.74 30.43 18.26
CA LEU A 53 -19.21 29.20 18.92
C LEU A 53 -20.74 29.12 19.07
N SER A 54 -21.46 30.23 18.86
CA SER A 54 -22.91 30.29 19.03
C SER A 54 -23.61 30.02 17.70
N ILE A 55 -23.80 28.75 17.35
CA ILE A 55 -24.43 28.32 16.10
C ILE A 55 -25.60 27.39 16.39
N PRO A 56 -26.80 27.65 15.83
CA PRO A 56 -27.88 26.68 15.86
C PRO A 56 -27.54 25.50 14.95
N LEU A 57 -27.49 24.28 15.50
CA LEU A 57 -27.27 23.04 14.77
C LEU A 57 -28.42 22.04 15.03
N LYS A 58 -29.65 22.48 14.82
CA LYS A 58 -30.88 21.69 14.99
C LYS A 58 -31.25 20.89 13.74
N THR A 59 -30.81 21.31 12.55
CA THR A 59 -31.16 20.66 11.27
C THR A 59 -29.93 20.10 10.54
N ASN A 60 -30.15 19.13 9.64
CA ASN A 60 -29.07 18.57 8.82
C ASN A 60 -28.41 19.62 7.92
N MET A 61 -29.21 20.57 7.41
CA MET A 61 -28.72 21.67 6.56
C MET A 61 -27.82 22.64 7.33
N GLU A 62 -28.15 22.94 8.59
CA GLU A 62 -27.29 23.76 9.45
C GLU A 62 -25.93 23.09 9.72
N VAL A 63 -25.90 21.76 9.86
CA VAL A 63 -24.64 21.02 10.02
C VAL A 63 -23.80 21.03 8.74
N GLU A 64 -24.43 20.89 7.57
CA GLU A 64 -23.75 21.02 6.27
C GLU A 64 -23.09 22.39 6.12
N GLN A 65 -23.85 23.46 6.41
CA GLN A 65 -23.34 24.82 6.31
C GLN A 65 -22.22 25.08 7.31
N ALA A 66 -22.35 24.62 8.56
CA ALA A 66 -21.32 24.81 9.57
C ALA A 66 -20.00 24.09 9.22
N VAL A 67 -20.05 22.91 8.58
CA VAL A 67 -18.85 22.23 8.07
C VAL A 67 -18.23 23.00 6.90
N LEU A 68 -19.06 23.55 6.00
CA LEU A 68 -18.59 24.38 4.89
C LEU A 68 -17.86 25.62 5.41
N ASP A 69 -18.53 26.39 6.27
CA ASP A 69 -18.03 27.64 6.82
C ASP A 69 -16.70 27.43 7.55
N PHE A 70 -16.62 26.38 8.35
CA PHE A 70 -15.36 26.02 9.03
C PHE A 70 -14.24 25.69 8.07
N THR A 71 -14.54 24.94 7.00
CA THR A 71 -13.54 24.57 5.98
C THR A 71 -13.03 25.82 5.27
N CYS A 72 -13.92 26.72 4.86
CA CYS A 72 -13.56 28.00 4.22
C CYS A 72 -12.72 28.88 5.15
N ILE A 73 -13.16 29.10 6.39
CA ILE A 73 -12.44 29.92 7.39
C ILE A 73 -11.01 29.39 7.60
N VAL A 74 -10.84 28.07 7.65
CA VAL A 74 -9.52 27.44 7.80
C VAL A 74 -8.65 27.60 6.55
N GLN A 75 -9.22 27.43 5.35
CA GLN A 75 -8.50 27.62 4.09
C GLN A 75 -8.05 29.07 3.92
N ASP A 76 -8.96 30.03 4.11
CA ASP A 76 -8.68 31.46 3.98
C ASP A 76 -7.62 31.91 4.99
N SER A 77 -7.75 31.48 6.26
CA SER A 77 -6.74 31.78 7.28
C SER A 77 -5.37 31.20 6.92
N ALA A 78 -5.32 30.01 6.32
CA ALA A 78 -4.07 29.36 5.93
C ALA A 78 -3.40 30.06 4.73
N TRP A 79 -4.17 30.45 3.72
CA TRP A 79 -3.69 31.18 2.55
C TRP A 79 -3.20 32.58 2.93
N CYS A 80 -3.93 33.32 3.76
CA CYS A 80 -3.53 34.64 4.27
C CYS A 80 -2.26 34.61 5.14
N SER A 81 -1.90 33.43 5.67
CA SER A 81 -0.73 33.22 6.54
C SER A 81 0.45 32.57 5.82
N THR A 82 0.31 32.25 4.53
CA THR A 82 1.32 31.51 3.77
C THR A 82 1.85 32.36 2.60
N PRO A 83 3.13 32.77 2.61
CA PRO A 83 3.70 33.57 1.52
C PRO A 83 4.03 32.71 0.29
N ASP A 84 4.03 33.32 -0.90
CA ASP A 84 4.36 32.63 -2.14
C ASP A 84 5.81 32.14 -2.20
N SER A 85 5.99 30.91 -2.71
CA SER A 85 7.29 30.24 -2.80
C SER A 85 7.80 30.20 -4.26
N HIS A 86 8.42 31.28 -4.72
CA HIS A 86 9.28 31.24 -5.90
C HIS A 86 10.60 30.54 -5.54
N LYS A 87 10.91 29.43 -6.23
CA LYS A 87 12.28 28.87 -6.17
C LYS A 87 13.11 29.60 -7.23
N PRO A 88 14.28 30.15 -6.90
CA PRO A 88 15.19 30.65 -7.92
C PRO A 88 15.57 29.50 -8.85
N VAL A 89 15.54 29.75 -10.15
CA VAL A 89 16.07 28.81 -11.15
C VAL A 89 17.59 28.87 -11.03
N VAL A 90 18.18 27.87 -10.39
CA VAL A 90 19.63 27.70 -10.36
C VAL A 90 20.05 27.13 -11.71
N THR A 91 20.59 27.97 -12.58
CA THR A 91 21.28 27.54 -13.80
C THR A 91 22.67 27.04 -13.42
N GLU A 92 22.86 25.72 -13.36
CA GLU A 92 24.20 25.14 -13.24
C GLU A 92 24.99 25.44 -14.52
N VAL A 93 25.97 26.34 -14.41
CA VAL A 93 26.87 26.70 -15.53
C VAL A 93 27.99 25.66 -15.61
N LEU A 94 28.16 25.01 -16.76
CA LEU A 94 29.26 24.07 -17.01
C LEU A 94 30.63 24.76 -16.87
N PRO A 95 31.64 24.10 -16.28
CA PRO A 95 33.00 24.63 -16.20
C PRO A 95 33.55 25.06 -17.56
N GLN A 96 34.38 26.10 -17.57
CA GLN A 96 34.94 26.69 -18.79
C GLN A 96 35.73 25.68 -19.63
N SER A 97 36.55 24.84 -19.01
CA SER A 97 37.35 23.80 -19.67
C SER A 97 36.51 22.80 -20.48
N ILE A 98 35.31 22.43 -19.98
CA ILE A 98 34.39 21.54 -20.69
C ILE A 98 33.71 22.28 -21.85
N ARG A 99 33.35 23.56 -21.65
CA ARG A 99 32.78 24.40 -22.72
C ARG A 99 33.76 24.57 -23.89
N GLU A 100 35.04 24.76 -23.59
CA GLU A 100 36.12 24.84 -24.58
C GLU A 100 36.28 23.51 -25.35
N LYS A 101 36.32 22.37 -24.65
CA LYS A 101 36.35 21.03 -25.28
C LYS A 101 35.11 20.74 -26.13
N ILE A 102 33.91 21.21 -25.75
CA ILE A 102 32.71 21.11 -26.57
C ILE A 102 32.89 21.91 -27.87
N SER A 103 33.43 23.12 -27.78
CA SER A 103 33.73 23.98 -28.94
C SER A 103 34.75 23.33 -29.88
N GLU A 104 35.83 22.79 -29.32
CA GLU A 104 36.88 22.06 -30.04
C GLU A 104 36.31 20.83 -30.76
N ARG A 105 35.49 20.01 -30.08
CA ARG A 105 34.79 18.88 -30.70
C ARG A 105 33.94 19.32 -31.88
N ARG A 106 33.15 20.40 -31.72
CA ARG A 106 32.32 20.96 -32.80
C ARG A 106 33.16 21.48 -33.97
N ARG A 107 34.36 22.04 -33.71
CA ARG A 107 35.30 22.48 -34.75
C ARG A 107 35.88 21.29 -35.52
N LEU A 108 36.35 20.25 -34.82
CA LEU A 108 36.89 19.03 -35.43
C LEU A 108 35.82 18.27 -36.22
N GLN A 109 34.59 18.22 -35.71
CA GLN A 109 33.45 17.63 -36.42
C GLN A 109 33.16 18.37 -37.74
N ARG A 110 33.16 19.71 -37.73
CA ARG A 110 32.99 20.52 -38.94
C ARG A 110 34.11 20.27 -39.95
N ARG A 111 35.36 20.18 -39.48
CA ARG A 111 36.53 19.93 -40.34
C ARG A 111 36.49 18.53 -40.97
N TRP A 112 36.19 17.50 -40.18
CA TRP A 112 36.01 16.14 -40.70
C TRP A 112 34.85 16.06 -41.72
N ARG A 113 33.72 16.74 -41.46
CA ARG A 113 32.59 16.79 -42.41
C ARG A 113 32.98 17.40 -43.76
N LYS A 114 33.82 18.43 -43.76
CA LYS A 114 34.27 19.14 -44.98
C LYS A 114 35.31 18.36 -45.78
N TYR A 115 36.30 17.74 -45.11
CA TYR A 115 37.46 17.16 -45.79
C TYR A 115 37.49 15.63 -45.80
N ARG A 116 36.63 14.96 -45.02
CA ARG A 116 36.51 13.48 -44.88
C ARG A 116 37.82 12.72 -44.66
N SER A 117 38.88 13.38 -44.19
CA SER A 117 40.19 12.77 -44.03
C SER A 117 40.27 11.84 -42.81
N PRO A 118 41.05 10.73 -42.88
CA PRO A 118 41.24 9.82 -41.75
C PRO A 118 41.82 10.51 -40.50
N ASP A 119 42.78 11.42 -40.66
CA ASP A 119 43.44 12.11 -39.53
C ASP A 119 42.47 12.99 -38.74
N THR A 120 41.61 13.73 -39.45
CA THR A 120 40.59 14.56 -38.80
C THR A 120 39.53 13.73 -38.08
N LYS A 121 39.22 12.52 -38.58
CA LYS A 121 38.34 11.57 -37.90
C LYS A 121 38.97 11.04 -36.61
N SER A 122 40.24 10.70 -36.65
CA SER A 122 41.01 10.23 -35.47
C SER A 122 41.09 11.31 -34.39
N GLU A 123 41.38 12.56 -34.77
CA GLU A 123 41.39 13.69 -33.83
C GLU A 123 40.01 13.97 -33.23
N PHE A 124 38.95 13.95 -34.06
CA PHE A 124 37.58 14.10 -33.59
C PHE A 124 37.18 13.00 -32.60
N ASN A 125 37.53 11.75 -32.89
CA ASN A 125 37.26 10.61 -32.00
C ASN A 125 38.01 10.74 -30.66
N ARG A 126 39.29 11.13 -30.69
CA ARG A 126 40.10 11.39 -29.49
C ARG A 126 39.51 12.52 -28.64
N CYS A 127 39.14 13.65 -29.27
CA CYS A 127 38.51 14.77 -28.58
C CYS A 127 37.14 14.38 -28.00
N SER A 128 36.36 13.57 -28.73
CA SER A 128 35.05 13.07 -28.27
C SER A 128 35.18 12.13 -27.09
N LYS A 129 36.15 11.19 -27.13
CA LYS A 129 36.47 10.31 -26.01
C LYS A 129 36.89 11.12 -24.78
N ARG A 130 37.80 12.09 -24.96
CA ARG A 130 38.26 12.96 -23.87
C ARG A 130 37.15 13.81 -23.27
N LEU A 131 36.25 14.34 -24.09
CA LEU A 131 35.08 15.07 -23.60
C LEU A 131 34.15 14.16 -22.79
N SER A 132 33.92 12.92 -23.25
CA SER A 132 33.12 11.93 -22.52
C SER A 132 33.73 11.57 -21.17
N GLU A 133 35.06 11.43 -21.09
CA GLU A 133 35.80 11.23 -19.83
C GLU A 133 35.61 12.43 -18.88
N LEU A 134 35.84 13.66 -19.35
CA LEU A 134 35.67 14.86 -18.53
C LEU A 134 34.24 15.04 -18.01
N LEU A 135 33.23 14.74 -18.84
CA LEU A 135 31.83 14.78 -18.42
C LEU A 135 31.50 13.68 -17.41
N ALA A 136 32.13 12.50 -17.52
CA ALA A 136 31.99 11.43 -16.55
C ALA A 136 32.63 11.83 -15.20
N ASP A 137 33.85 12.37 -15.23
CA ASP A 137 34.57 12.83 -14.04
C ASP A 137 33.82 13.95 -13.30
N LEU A 138 33.24 14.90 -14.03
CA LEU A 138 32.42 15.97 -13.45
C LEU A 138 31.16 15.43 -12.78
N ARG A 139 30.46 14.50 -13.46
CA ARG A 139 29.27 13.85 -12.88
C ARG A 139 29.63 13.06 -11.64
N ASP A 140 30.71 12.28 -11.68
CA ASP A 140 31.18 11.50 -10.55
C ASP A 140 31.56 12.42 -9.39
N SER A 141 32.31 13.50 -9.63
CA SER A 141 32.70 14.47 -8.60
C SER A 141 31.48 15.16 -7.98
N SER A 142 30.52 15.58 -8.80
CA SER A 142 29.26 16.18 -8.33
C SER A 142 28.44 15.20 -7.48
N ILE A 143 28.32 13.94 -7.90
CA ILE A 143 27.64 12.90 -7.13
C ILE A 143 28.38 12.63 -5.82
N GLN A 144 29.72 12.57 -5.83
CA GLN A 144 30.50 12.33 -4.62
C GLN A 144 30.38 13.49 -3.63
N GLY A 145 30.49 14.75 -4.08
CA GLY A 145 30.27 15.92 -3.22
C GLY A 145 28.86 15.91 -2.61
N TYR A 146 27.84 15.63 -3.44
CA TYR A 146 26.47 15.48 -2.95
C TYR A 146 26.34 14.36 -1.91
N LEU A 147 27.04 13.23 -2.07
CA LEU A 147 27.01 12.11 -1.14
C LEU A 147 27.71 12.39 0.20
N GLU A 148 28.81 13.14 0.19
CA GLU A 148 29.54 13.56 1.40
C GLU A 148 28.66 14.44 2.30
N GLU A 149 27.80 15.29 1.71
CA GLU A 149 26.87 16.16 2.43
C GLU A 149 25.63 15.43 3.00
N LEU A 150 25.38 14.18 2.63
CA LEU A 150 24.20 13.46 3.08
C LEU A 150 24.34 12.98 4.52
N THR A 151 23.42 13.43 5.37
CA THR A 151 23.35 12.98 6.77
C THR A 151 21.92 12.51 7.12
N PRO A 152 21.79 11.59 8.10
CA PRO A 152 20.49 11.07 8.52
C PRO A 152 19.76 11.97 9.52
N GLY A 153 20.41 12.99 10.08
CA GLY A 153 19.90 13.83 11.17
C GLY A 153 18.79 14.81 10.78
N ALA A 154 18.12 15.34 11.81
CA ALA A 154 17.10 16.39 11.63
C ALA A 154 17.70 17.71 11.14
N ASP A 155 18.96 17.97 11.48
CA ASP A 155 19.70 19.20 11.17
C ASP A 155 19.86 19.41 9.66
N SER A 156 19.95 18.31 8.89
CA SER A 156 19.98 18.33 7.43
C SER A 156 18.61 18.08 6.78
N ASP A 157 17.53 18.18 7.55
CA ASP A 157 16.18 17.82 7.13
C ASP A 157 16.16 16.40 6.52
N TYR A 158 16.85 15.45 7.17
CA TYR A 158 16.88 14.04 6.76
C TYR A 158 17.33 13.88 5.29
N SER A 159 18.38 14.59 4.86
CA SER A 159 18.84 14.66 3.47
C SER A 159 19.10 13.27 2.86
N LEU A 160 19.71 12.36 3.63
CA LEU A 160 19.91 10.96 3.25
C LEU A 160 18.59 10.26 2.86
N TRP A 161 17.54 10.45 3.66
CA TRP A 161 16.23 9.84 3.41
C TRP A 161 15.50 10.48 2.22
N ARG A 162 15.72 11.77 1.98
CA ARG A 162 15.22 12.45 0.78
C ARG A 162 15.91 11.93 -0.48
N ALA A 163 17.23 11.75 -0.45
CA ALA A 163 18.00 11.15 -1.54
C ALA A 163 17.51 9.74 -1.87
N THR A 164 17.33 8.89 -0.85
CA THR A 164 16.85 7.51 -1.04
C THR A 164 15.39 7.40 -1.50
N LYS A 165 14.53 8.34 -1.11
CA LYS A 165 13.15 8.43 -1.66
C LYS A 165 13.15 8.69 -3.16
N ARG A 166 14.05 9.55 -3.67
CA ARG A 166 14.20 9.82 -5.10
C ARG A 166 14.60 8.58 -5.91
N ILE A 167 15.40 7.67 -5.32
CA ILE A 167 15.79 6.39 -5.95
C ILE A 167 14.59 5.44 -6.08
N SER A 168 13.64 5.53 -5.16
CA SER A 168 12.63 4.48 -5.04
C SER A 168 11.59 4.49 -6.16
N ARG A 169 11.45 5.58 -6.95
CA ARG A 169 10.57 5.63 -8.12
C ARG A 169 11.05 6.66 -9.15
N PRO A 170 11.57 6.27 -10.34
CA PRO A 170 11.44 7.14 -11.49
C PRO A 170 9.93 7.38 -11.70
N ILE A 171 9.52 8.63 -11.89
CA ILE A 171 8.14 8.94 -12.30
C ILE A 171 8.01 8.42 -13.73
N VAL A 172 7.45 7.24 -13.88
CA VAL A 172 7.09 6.70 -15.19
C VAL A 172 5.75 7.33 -15.54
N PRO A 173 5.65 8.12 -16.63
CA PRO A 173 4.37 8.65 -17.04
C PRO A 173 3.44 7.48 -17.38
N ILE A 174 2.19 7.57 -16.94
CA ILE A 174 1.18 6.55 -17.27
C ILE A 174 0.96 6.60 -18.79
N PRO A 175 1.12 5.48 -19.51
CA PRO A 175 0.88 5.43 -20.95
C PRO A 175 -0.57 5.80 -21.29
N PRO A 176 -0.89 6.03 -22.57
CA PRO A 176 -2.28 6.15 -23.00
C PRO A 176 -3.12 4.97 -22.50
N ILE A 177 -4.35 5.24 -22.06
CA ILE A 177 -5.22 4.24 -21.47
C ILE A 177 -6.24 3.79 -22.50
N LYS A 178 -6.49 2.48 -22.60
CA LYS A 178 -7.55 1.96 -23.48
C LYS A 178 -8.92 2.27 -22.89
N ARG A 179 -9.77 2.92 -23.67
CA ARG A 179 -11.19 3.12 -23.38
C ARG A 179 -11.98 1.85 -23.68
N SER A 180 -13.21 1.76 -23.17
CA SER A 180 -14.15 0.65 -23.42
C SER A 180 -14.49 0.48 -24.91
N ASN A 181 -14.54 1.58 -25.67
CA ASN A 181 -14.80 1.59 -27.11
C ASN A 181 -13.58 1.26 -28.01
N GLY A 182 -12.44 0.85 -27.42
CA GLY A 182 -11.21 0.55 -28.14
C GLY A 182 -10.34 1.77 -28.49
N ALA A 183 -10.82 3.00 -28.27
CA ALA A 183 -10.04 4.22 -28.45
C ALA A 183 -9.02 4.41 -27.30
N TRP A 184 -8.09 5.35 -27.48
CA TRP A 184 -7.03 5.63 -26.51
C TRP A 184 -7.22 7.00 -25.86
N ALA A 185 -7.29 7.03 -24.52
CA ALA A 185 -7.22 8.25 -23.73
C ALA A 185 -5.77 8.71 -23.61
N ARG A 186 -5.46 9.85 -24.23
CA ARG A 186 -4.10 10.40 -24.31
C ARG A 186 -3.93 11.62 -23.41
N SER A 187 -4.93 12.49 -23.34
CA SER A 187 -4.87 13.70 -22.52
C SER A 187 -5.12 13.40 -21.02
N PRO A 188 -4.65 14.25 -20.09
CA PRO A 188 -4.95 14.11 -18.66
C PRO A 188 -6.46 14.08 -18.36
N GLU A 189 -7.25 14.92 -19.02
CA GLU A 189 -8.71 15.01 -18.91
C GLU A 189 -9.36 13.69 -19.34
N GLU A 190 -8.98 13.19 -20.51
CA GLU A 190 -9.50 11.94 -21.04
C GLU A 190 -9.16 10.76 -20.13
N LYS A 191 -7.95 10.74 -19.57
CA LYS A 191 -7.51 9.69 -18.64
C LYS A 191 -8.30 9.74 -17.34
N ALA A 192 -8.48 10.93 -16.75
CA ALA A 192 -9.27 11.11 -15.54
C ALA A 192 -10.71 10.64 -15.74
N GLN A 193 -11.32 11.02 -16.86
CA GLN A 193 -12.69 10.65 -17.21
C GLN A 193 -12.82 9.14 -17.48
N THR A 194 -11.90 8.55 -18.25
CA THR A 194 -11.90 7.09 -18.53
C THR A 194 -11.78 6.28 -17.24
N PHE A 195 -10.97 6.74 -16.28
CA PHE A 195 -10.90 6.11 -14.96
C PHE A 195 -12.19 6.27 -14.16
N ALA A 196 -12.81 7.45 -14.18
CA ALA A 196 -14.05 7.71 -13.48
C ALA A 196 -15.19 6.83 -14.01
N GLU A 197 -15.34 6.73 -15.34
CA GLU A 197 -16.32 5.85 -16.00
C GLU A 197 -16.08 4.37 -15.65
N HIS A 198 -14.83 3.92 -15.67
CA HIS A 198 -14.48 2.57 -15.27
C HIS A 198 -14.88 2.30 -13.81
N LEU A 199 -14.54 3.21 -12.89
CA LEU A 199 -14.87 3.07 -11.48
C LEU A 199 -16.37 3.18 -11.20
N ALA A 200 -17.10 4.01 -11.95
CA ALA A 200 -18.56 4.09 -11.84
C ALA A 200 -19.20 2.74 -12.16
N GLY A 201 -18.70 2.00 -13.16
CA GLY A 201 -19.13 0.62 -13.42
C GLY A 201 -18.69 -0.39 -12.35
N VAL A 202 -17.52 -0.17 -11.73
CA VAL A 202 -17.02 -1.02 -10.64
C VAL A 202 -17.84 -0.83 -9.37
N PHE A 203 -18.17 0.40 -8.97
CA PHE A 203 -18.95 0.71 -7.77
C PHE A 203 -20.45 0.46 -7.93
N ARG A 204 -20.86 -0.43 -8.84
CA ARG A 204 -22.22 -0.97 -8.92
C ARG A 204 -22.29 -2.41 -8.40
N PRO A 205 -23.42 -2.81 -7.79
CA PRO A 205 -23.67 -4.22 -7.48
C PRO A 205 -23.50 -5.11 -8.72
N TRP A 206 -23.30 -6.41 -8.52
CA TRP A 206 -23.23 -7.35 -9.63
C TRP A 206 -24.61 -7.47 -10.31
N SER A 207 -24.66 -7.21 -11.61
CA SER A 207 -25.88 -7.09 -12.41
C SER A 207 -26.63 -8.40 -12.68
N GLU A 208 -26.01 -9.56 -12.40
CA GLU A 208 -26.58 -10.87 -12.73
C GLU A 208 -27.73 -11.30 -11.81
N ASN A 209 -27.94 -10.64 -10.65
CA ASN A 209 -29.06 -10.91 -9.73
C ASN A 209 -29.92 -9.65 -9.47
N SER A 210 -30.12 -8.85 -10.52
CA SER A 210 -30.92 -7.62 -10.46
C SER A 210 -32.34 -7.92 -9.93
N GLN A 211 -32.60 -7.51 -8.69
CA GLN A 211 -33.91 -7.24 -8.10
C GLN A 211 -34.89 -8.40 -7.78
N GLU A 212 -34.75 -9.61 -8.32
CA GLU A 212 -35.79 -10.65 -8.09
C GLU A 212 -35.62 -11.52 -6.83
N GLN A 213 -34.52 -11.41 -6.08
CA GLN A 213 -34.36 -12.12 -4.80
C GLN A 213 -33.55 -11.30 -3.78
N ILE A 214 -33.98 -10.06 -3.46
CA ILE A 214 -33.68 -9.60 -2.11
C ILE A 214 -34.52 -10.49 -1.21
N ASP A 215 -33.85 -11.40 -0.49
CA ASP A 215 -34.46 -12.32 0.47
C ASP A 215 -35.48 -11.53 1.31
N THR A 216 -36.77 -11.84 1.19
CA THR A 216 -37.87 -11.08 1.80
C THR A 216 -37.64 -10.88 3.31
N SER A 217 -36.94 -11.83 3.94
CA SER A 217 -36.51 -11.74 5.34
C SER A 217 -35.55 -10.59 5.64
N ILE A 218 -34.70 -10.18 4.69
CA ILE A 218 -33.82 -9.02 4.82
C ILE A 218 -34.66 -7.75 4.83
N GLU A 219 -35.61 -7.61 3.91
CA GLU A 219 -36.46 -6.42 3.81
C GLU A 219 -37.35 -6.27 5.06
N GLU A 220 -38.00 -7.36 5.49
CA GLU A 220 -38.80 -7.39 6.71
C GLU A 220 -37.99 -6.98 7.95
N PHE A 221 -36.77 -7.54 8.11
CA PHE A 221 -35.90 -7.17 9.23
C PHE A 221 -35.45 -5.71 9.16
N MET A 222 -35.23 -5.17 7.96
CA MET A 222 -34.84 -3.78 7.77
C MET A 222 -35.97 -2.81 8.10
N LEU A 223 -37.23 -3.20 7.84
CA LEU A 223 -38.43 -2.45 8.22
C LEU A 223 -38.79 -2.56 9.71
N ALA A 224 -38.32 -3.59 10.41
CA ALA A 224 -38.59 -3.78 11.83
C ALA A 224 -38.14 -2.56 12.68
N PRO A 225 -38.92 -2.16 13.71
CA PRO A 225 -38.59 -1.01 14.54
C PRO A 225 -37.28 -1.24 15.30
N HIS A 226 -36.55 -0.16 15.53
CA HIS A 226 -35.31 -0.19 16.29
C HIS A 226 -35.59 -0.45 17.77
N GLN A 227 -34.77 -1.28 18.42
CA GLN A 227 -34.84 -1.48 19.86
C GLN A 227 -34.48 -0.18 20.61
N LEU A 228 -35.13 0.10 21.73
CA LEU A 228 -34.79 1.24 22.58
C LEU A 228 -33.34 1.11 23.09
N CYS A 229 -32.56 2.17 22.97
CA CYS A 229 -31.17 2.21 23.45
C CYS A 229 -30.85 3.57 24.09
N LEU A 230 -29.89 3.58 25.02
CA LEU A 230 -29.42 4.81 25.62
C LEU A 230 -28.68 5.69 24.59
N PRO A 231 -28.84 7.02 24.65
CA PRO A 231 -28.15 7.91 23.74
C PRO A 231 -26.63 7.83 23.95
N MET A 232 -25.89 7.90 22.85
CA MET A 232 -24.44 7.90 22.88
C MET A 232 -23.88 9.09 23.64
N LYS A 233 -22.83 8.82 24.41
CA LYS A 233 -22.10 9.86 25.12
C LYS A 233 -21.47 10.87 24.14
N PRO A 234 -21.71 12.18 24.29
CA PRO A 234 -21.13 13.20 23.44
C PRO A 234 -19.61 13.22 23.55
N PHE A 235 -18.94 13.68 22.49
CA PHE A 235 -17.50 13.86 22.46
C PHE A 235 -17.07 15.03 23.36
N SER A 236 -16.00 14.80 24.10
CA SER A 236 -15.36 15.82 24.93
C SER A 236 -14.29 16.60 24.16
N TYR A 237 -13.93 17.78 24.66
CA TYR A 237 -12.84 18.58 24.09
C TYR A 237 -11.50 17.81 24.13
N GLY A 238 -11.19 17.17 25.25
CA GLY A 238 -9.96 16.38 25.43
C GLY A 238 -9.87 15.22 24.43
N GLU A 239 -10.98 14.49 24.24
CA GLU A 239 -11.06 13.37 23.29
C GLU A 239 -10.72 13.79 21.85
N ILE A 240 -11.27 14.91 21.38
CA ILE A 240 -10.97 15.44 20.04
C ILE A 240 -9.51 15.85 19.92
N LYS A 241 -9.00 16.57 20.93
CA LYS A 241 -7.60 17.04 20.97
C LYS A 241 -6.62 15.86 20.93
N ASP A 242 -6.90 14.79 21.65
CA ASP A 242 -6.04 13.62 21.73
C ASP A 242 -6.06 12.81 20.42
N VAL A 243 -7.22 12.68 19.78
CA VAL A 243 -7.30 12.05 18.45
C VAL A 243 -6.52 12.85 17.41
N ILE A 244 -6.64 14.19 17.39
CA ILE A 244 -5.87 15.07 16.48
C ILE A 244 -4.36 14.88 16.67
N LYS A 245 -3.89 14.81 17.93
CA LYS A 245 -2.46 14.54 18.23
C LYS A 245 -2.01 13.18 17.66
N CYS A 246 -2.85 12.15 17.76
CA CYS A 246 -2.56 10.81 17.25
C CYS A 246 -2.59 10.70 15.70
N MET A 247 -3.14 11.68 14.98
CA MET A 247 -3.18 11.67 13.51
C MET A 247 -1.80 11.96 12.90
N ASN A 248 -1.45 11.26 11.83
CA ASN A 248 -0.16 11.45 11.15
C ASN A 248 -0.17 12.72 10.26
N PRO A 249 0.66 13.73 10.54
CA PRO A 249 0.67 15.02 9.83
C PRO A 249 1.21 14.94 8.40
N LYS A 250 1.87 13.83 8.02
CA LYS A 250 2.51 13.65 6.71
C LYS A 250 1.61 12.96 5.68
N LYS A 251 0.34 12.64 6.03
CA LYS A 251 -0.61 12.04 5.08
C LYS A 251 -1.14 13.09 4.10
N SER A 252 -1.43 12.65 2.87
CA SER A 252 -2.01 13.50 1.84
C SER A 252 -3.43 13.96 2.23
N PRO A 253 -3.79 15.21 1.89
CA PRO A 253 -5.13 15.75 2.15
C PRO A 253 -6.19 15.16 1.20
N GLY A 254 -7.46 15.46 1.47
CA GLY A 254 -8.57 15.27 0.54
C GLY A 254 -8.65 16.41 -0.48
N PHE A 255 -9.83 16.60 -1.06
CA PHE A 255 -10.11 17.70 -1.98
C PHE A 255 -10.03 19.08 -1.29
N ASP A 256 -10.29 19.13 0.01
CA ASP A 256 -10.25 20.30 0.90
C ASP A 256 -8.82 20.82 1.18
N LEU A 257 -7.78 20.09 0.75
CA LEU A 257 -6.37 20.38 1.02
C LEU A 257 -5.99 20.42 2.53
N MET A 258 -6.93 20.17 3.43
CA MET A 258 -6.72 20.18 4.87
C MET A 258 -5.96 18.92 5.30
N THR A 259 -4.97 19.12 6.18
CA THR A 259 -4.12 18.03 6.68
C THR A 259 -4.18 17.94 8.20
N ALA A 260 -3.76 16.79 8.74
CA ALA A 260 -3.61 16.64 10.19
C ALA A 260 -2.59 17.63 10.79
N LYS A 261 -1.68 18.20 9.99
CA LYS A 261 -0.82 19.28 10.46
C LYS A 261 -1.64 20.55 10.74
N VAL A 262 -2.51 20.95 9.81
CA VAL A 262 -3.40 22.10 9.99
C VAL A 262 -4.32 21.90 11.21
N LEU A 263 -4.86 20.69 11.41
CA LEU A 263 -5.69 20.38 12.57
C LEU A 263 -4.95 20.51 13.92
N ARG A 264 -3.65 20.17 13.96
CA ARG A 264 -2.83 20.32 15.18
C ARG A 264 -2.58 21.78 15.55
N GLU A 265 -2.67 22.67 14.57
CA GLU A 265 -2.46 24.10 14.73
C GLU A 265 -3.77 24.87 14.99
N LEU A 266 -4.90 24.17 15.15
CA LEU A 266 -6.17 24.81 15.50
C LEU A 266 -6.12 25.39 16.92
N PRO A 267 -6.63 26.61 17.13
CA PRO A 267 -6.72 27.19 18.46
C PRO A 267 -7.85 26.54 19.28
N PRO A 268 -7.95 26.81 20.60
CA PRO A 268 -8.96 26.22 21.46
C PRO A 268 -10.41 26.44 20.99
N ARG A 269 -10.73 27.62 20.40
CA ARG A 269 -12.05 27.85 19.80
C ARG A 269 -12.30 26.92 18.61
N GLY A 270 -11.32 26.72 17.74
CA GLY A 270 -11.44 25.81 16.59
C GLY A 270 -11.74 24.36 17.00
N ILE A 271 -11.09 23.85 18.05
CA ILE A 271 -11.39 22.50 18.58
C ILE A 271 -12.79 22.46 19.21
N SER A 272 -13.18 23.53 19.91
CA SER A 272 -14.51 23.63 20.54
C SER A 272 -15.62 23.69 19.49
N PHE A 273 -15.38 24.33 18.35
CA PHE A 273 -16.27 24.37 17.21
C PHE A 273 -16.46 22.99 16.58
N LEU A 274 -15.37 22.27 16.32
CA LEU A 274 -15.43 20.88 15.83
C LEU A 274 -16.21 19.98 16.78
N ARG A 275 -16.06 20.17 18.09
CA ARG A 275 -16.84 19.45 19.11
C ARG A 275 -18.34 19.70 18.94
N ILE A 276 -18.75 20.95 18.74
CA ILE A 276 -20.15 21.34 18.56
C ILE A 276 -20.73 20.67 17.31
N ILE A 277 -20.00 20.70 16.18
CA ILE A 277 -20.39 20.03 14.93
C ILE A 277 -20.53 18.51 15.14
N PHE A 278 -19.49 17.85 15.66
CA PHE A 278 -19.52 16.39 15.78
C PHE A 278 -20.59 15.91 16.75
N ASN A 279 -20.87 16.64 17.82
CA ASN A 279 -21.97 16.31 18.73
C ASN A 279 -23.34 16.57 18.10
N ALA A 280 -23.47 17.56 17.22
CA ALA A 280 -24.69 17.75 16.43
C ALA A 280 -24.89 16.60 15.43
N MET A 281 -23.82 16.14 14.77
CA MET A 281 -23.86 14.94 13.91
C MET A 281 -24.30 13.69 14.66
N LEU A 282 -23.86 13.50 15.92
CA LEU A 282 -24.33 12.39 16.76
C LEU A 282 -25.82 12.52 17.11
N ARG A 283 -26.28 13.72 17.45
CA ARG A 283 -27.67 13.98 17.83
C ARG A 283 -28.64 13.81 16.66
N LEU A 284 -28.25 14.27 15.47
CA LEU A 284 -29.05 14.20 14.25
C LEU A 284 -28.84 12.89 13.47
N GLU A 285 -27.91 12.04 13.93
CA GLU A 285 -27.55 10.77 13.28
C GLU A 285 -27.14 10.92 11.81
N TYR A 286 -26.53 12.07 11.48
CA TYR A 286 -26.31 12.52 10.11
C TYR A 286 -24.84 12.83 9.84
N VAL A 287 -24.32 12.33 8.71
CA VAL A 287 -22.99 12.69 8.21
C VAL A 287 -23.10 13.60 6.97
N PRO A 288 -22.53 14.82 7.04
CA PRO A 288 -22.53 15.78 5.93
C PRO A 288 -21.93 15.23 4.62
N LEU A 289 -22.53 15.58 3.50
CA LEU A 289 -22.15 15.22 2.13
C LEU A 289 -20.70 15.59 1.84
N GLN A 290 -20.23 16.76 2.28
CA GLN A 290 -18.84 17.19 2.06
C GLN A 290 -17.83 16.22 2.69
N LEU A 291 -18.17 15.60 3.82
CA LEU A 291 -17.32 14.60 4.48
C LEU A 291 -17.37 13.23 3.79
N LYS A 292 -18.32 13.02 2.88
CA LYS A 292 -18.55 11.77 2.14
C LYS A 292 -17.92 11.75 0.75
N VAL A 293 -17.53 12.91 0.20
CA VAL A 293 -16.88 13.03 -1.12
C VAL A 293 -15.46 12.46 -1.08
N ALA A 294 -15.14 11.55 -2.01
CA ALA A 294 -13.82 10.96 -2.15
C ALA A 294 -13.08 11.46 -3.39
N GLN A 295 -11.88 12.01 -3.21
CA GLN A 295 -10.95 12.25 -4.32
C GLN A 295 -10.14 10.98 -4.59
N ILE A 296 -10.35 10.32 -5.73
CA ILE A 296 -9.67 9.05 -6.07
C ILE A 296 -8.39 9.31 -6.86
N ILE A 297 -7.30 8.66 -6.45
CA ILE A 297 -6.04 8.60 -7.20
C ILE A 297 -5.78 7.16 -7.64
N MET A 298 -5.50 6.97 -8.93
CA MET A 298 -5.21 5.65 -9.50
C MET A 298 -3.74 5.27 -9.34
N CYS A 299 -3.47 4.22 -8.57
CA CYS A 299 -2.11 3.72 -8.34
C CYS A 299 -1.83 2.43 -9.12
N PRO A 300 -0.75 2.35 -9.93
CA PRO A 300 -0.49 1.17 -10.75
C PRO A 300 -0.16 -0.08 -9.91
N LYS A 301 -0.77 -1.22 -10.27
CA LYS A 301 -0.44 -2.53 -9.72
C LYS A 301 0.91 -2.99 -10.31
N PRO A 302 1.83 -3.51 -9.49
CA PRO A 302 3.14 -3.93 -9.98
C PRO A 302 3.02 -5.12 -10.94
N GLY A 303 3.71 -5.06 -12.08
CA GLY A 303 3.81 -6.15 -13.05
C GLY A 303 2.58 -6.35 -13.95
N LYS A 304 1.60 -5.46 -13.92
CA LYS A 304 0.43 -5.50 -14.82
C LYS A 304 0.56 -4.53 -16.01
N PRO A 305 -0.12 -4.81 -17.14
CA PRO A 305 -0.14 -3.90 -18.30
C PRO A 305 -0.68 -2.53 -17.92
N GLN A 306 0.08 -1.46 -18.15
CA GLN A 306 -0.25 -0.11 -17.68
C GLN A 306 -1.31 0.58 -18.55
N GLU A 307 -1.66 0.00 -19.70
CA GLU A 307 -2.62 0.51 -20.67
C GLU A 307 -4.08 0.22 -20.25
N GLN A 308 -4.29 -0.68 -19.29
CA GLN A 308 -5.62 -1.14 -18.85
C GLN A 308 -6.04 -0.44 -17.55
N CYS A 309 -7.30 0.03 -17.45
CA CYS A 309 -7.84 0.63 -16.22
C CYS A 309 -7.80 -0.32 -15.01
N SER A 310 -8.08 -1.61 -15.23
CA SER A 310 -8.11 -2.65 -14.19
C SER A 310 -6.75 -2.92 -13.53
N SER A 311 -5.67 -2.49 -14.18
CA SER A 311 -4.30 -2.56 -13.66
C SER A 311 -4.00 -1.51 -12.60
N TYR A 312 -4.92 -0.60 -12.30
CA TYR A 312 -4.76 0.42 -11.28
C TYR A 312 -5.62 0.09 -10.04
N ARG A 313 -5.19 0.55 -8.87
CA ARG A 313 -5.94 0.52 -7.62
C ARG A 313 -6.48 1.92 -7.33
N PRO A 314 -7.80 2.07 -7.09
CA PRO A 314 -8.34 3.35 -6.63
C PRO A 314 -7.92 3.58 -5.16
N ILE A 315 -7.29 4.71 -4.87
CA ILE A 315 -7.07 5.16 -3.48
C ILE A 315 -7.97 6.35 -3.22
N SER A 316 -8.92 6.20 -2.29
CA SER A 316 -9.87 7.24 -1.90
C SER A 316 -9.24 8.17 -0.85
N LEU A 317 -8.98 9.42 -1.24
CA LEU A 317 -8.57 10.48 -0.35
C LEU A 317 -9.80 11.22 0.18
N LEU A 318 -10.21 10.85 1.40
CA LEU A 318 -11.29 11.54 2.13
C LEU A 318 -10.78 12.80 2.85
N PRO A 319 -11.65 13.82 3.04
CA PRO A 319 -11.41 14.97 3.89
C PRO A 319 -10.89 14.60 5.27
N ILE A 320 -10.06 15.46 5.84
CA ILE A 320 -9.44 15.15 7.14
C ILE A 320 -10.46 15.15 8.28
N LEU A 321 -11.49 16.00 8.18
CA LEU A 321 -12.59 16.07 9.15
C LEU A 321 -13.41 14.78 9.17
N SER A 322 -13.64 14.18 8.00
CA SER A 322 -14.27 12.86 7.87
C SER A 322 -13.46 11.80 8.63
N LYS A 323 -12.15 11.72 8.38
CA LYS A 323 -11.25 10.77 9.08
C LYS A 323 -11.14 11.02 10.59
N LEU A 324 -11.26 12.28 11.02
CA LEU A 324 -11.27 12.65 12.44
C LEU A 324 -12.54 12.11 13.10
N PHE A 325 -13.71 12.36 12.51
CA PHE A 325 -14.99 11.81 12.97
C PHE A 325 -14.98 10.27 13.00
N GLU A 326 -14.47 9.64 11.93
CA GLU A 326 -14.37 8.19 11.87
C GLU A 326 -13.54 7.61 13.04
N LYS A 327 -12.38 8.23 13.34
CA LYS A 327 -11.50 7.82 14.45
C LYS A 327 -12.15 8.00 15.82
N LEU A 328 -12.91 9.08 16.03
CA LEU A 328 -13.63 9.30 17.29
C LEU A 328 -14.67 8.20 17.51
N MET A 329 -15.44 7.88 16.48
CA MET A 329 -16.42 6.79 16.53
C MET A 329 -15.78 5.42 16.69
N CYS A 330 -14.57 5.16 16.16
CA CYS A 330 -13.85 3.90 16.43
C CYS A 330 -13.68 3.66 17.93
N GLY A 331 -13.46 4.71 18.73
CA GLY A 331 -13.40 4.60 20.19
C GLY A 331 -14.70 4.14 20.85
N ARG A 332 -15.84 4.33 20.18
CA ARG A 332 -17.17 3.84 20.60
C ARG A 332 -17.51 2.47 20.00
N LEU A 333 -17.04 2.17 18.79
CA LEU A 333 -17.30 0.92 18.07
C LEU A 333 -16.47 -0.25 18.59
N GLU A 334 -15.18 -0.04 18.87
CA GLU A 334 -14.26 -1.10 19.29
C GLU A 334 -14.71 -1.87 20.55
N PRO A 335 -15.21 -1.21 21.62
CA PRO A 335 -15.73 -1.93 22.79
C PRO A 335 -16.91 -2.84 22.46
N ILE A 336 -17.84 -2.39 21.62
CA ILE A 336 -19.03 -3.16 21.22
C ILE A 336 -18.62 -4.39 20.41
N VAL A 337 -17.73 -4.19 19.43
CA VAL A 337 -17.19 -5.27 18.58
C VAL A 337 -16.51 -6.34 19.43
N ARG A 338 -15.77 -5.93 20.47
CA ARG A 338 -15.10 -6.86 21.37
C ARG A 338 -16.06 -7.58 22.31
N ALA A 339 -17.00 -6.85 22.93
CA ALA A 339 -17.95 -7.40 23.89
C ALA A 339 -18.87 -8.45 23.23
N ASN A 340 -19.37 -8.15 22.03
CA ASN A 340 -20.28 -9.03 21.30
C ASN A 340 -19.57 -10.08 20.44
N LYS A 341 -18.22 -10.14 20.47
CA LYS A 341 -17.39 -11.04 19.65
C LYS A 341 -17.81 -11.06 18.17
N LEU A 342 -18.07 -9.88 17.61
CA LEU A 342 -18.64 -9.75 16.25
C LEU A 342 -17.69 -10.22 15.13
N ILE A 343 -16.39 -10.29 15.41
CA ILE A 343 -15.38 -10.69 14.43
C ILE A 343 -14.86 -12.08 14.80
N PRO A 344 -14.94 -13.08 13.90
CA PRO A 344 -14.45 -14.42 14.15
C PRO A 344 -12.96 -14.47 14.51
N ASP A 345 -12.57 -15.44 15.34
CA ASP A 345 -11.17 -15.58 15.77
C ASP A 345 -10.22 -15.95 14.63
N HIS A 346 -10.69 -16.60 13.56
CA HIS A 346 -9.86 -16.94 12.39
C HIS A 346 -9.53 -15.76 11.48
N GLN A 347 -10.17 -14.60 11.67
CA GLN A 347 -9.93 -13.37 10.91
C GLN A 347 -8.84 -12.56 11.61
N PHE A 348 -7.70 -12.40 10.94
CA PHE A 348 -6.53 -11.68 11.46
C PHE A 348 -6.31 -10.32 10.75
N GLY A 349 -6.96 -10.10 9.62
CA GLY A 349 -6.85 -8.86 8.85
C GLY A 349 -7.49 -7.68 9.57
N PHE A 350 -6.86 -6.51 9.49
CA PHE A 350 -7.34 -5.24 10.07
C PHE A 350 -7.72 -5.24 11.55
N ARG A 351 -7.26 -6.23 12.31
CA ARG A 351 -7.48 -6.27 13.76
C ARG A 351 -6.27 -5.73 14.50
N LYS A 352 -6.54 -5.03 15.61
CA LYS A 352 -5.50 -4.60 16.54
C LYS A 352 -4.75 -5.83 17.08
N ASP A 353 -3.44 -5.70 17.24
CA ASP A 353 -2.51 -6.71 17.75
C ASP A 353 -2.29 -7.96 16.88
N HIS A 354 -3.09 -8.15 15.81
CA HIS A 354 -2.95 -9.23 14.84
C HIS A 354 -2.07 -8.81 13.66
N SER A 355 -1.31 -9.76 13.12
CA SER A 355 -0.36 -9.55 12.04
C SER A 355 -0.41 -10.67 11.00
N THR A 356 0.13 -10.39 9.82
CA THR A 356 0.29 -11.39 8.75
C THR A 356 1.12 -12.60 9.19
N ILE A 357 2.08 -12.38 10.09
CA ILE A 357 2.98 -13.43 10.58
C ILE A 357 2.24 -14.43 11.46
N GLU A 358 1.34 -13.98 12.35
CA GLU A 358 0.57 -14.89 13.22
C GLU A 358 -0.37 -15.77 12.40
N GLN A 359 -1.06 -15.19 11.42
CA GLN A 359 -1.96 -15.97 10.57
C GLN A 359 -1.19 -16.97 9.70
N ALA A 360 -0.10 -16.54 9.07
CA ALA A 360 0.73 -17.45 8.30
C ALA A 360 1.38 -18.52 9.18
N HIS A 361 1.73 -18.19 10.43
CA HIS A 361 2.25 -19.17 11.39
C HIS A 361 1.22 -20.27 11.64
N ARG A 362 -0.03 -19.91 11.92
CA ARG A 362 -1.12 -20.89 12.12
C ARG A 362 -1.28 -21.84 10.93
N VAL A 363 -1.23 -21.30 9.72
CA VAL A 363 -1.30 -22.11 8.48
C VAL A 363 -0.12 -23.06 8.37
N VAL A 364 1.11 -22.53 8.51
CA VAL A 364 2.35 -23.32 8.40
C VAL A 364 2.43 -24.41 9.47
N ASP A 365 2.02 -24.10 10.70
CA ASP A 365 2.01 -25.03 11.83
C ASP A 365 1.02 -26.18 11.60
N CYS A 366 -0.21 -25.89 11.17
CA CYS A 366 -1.17 -26.93 10.78
C CYS A 366 -0.61 -27.83 9.65
N ILE A 367 -0.09 -27.23 8.57
CA ILE A 367 0.51 -28.00 7.46
C ILE A 367 1.68 -28.87 7.95
N SER A 368 2.54 -28.32 8.82
CA SER A 368 3.71 -29.03 9.34
C SER A 368 3.30 -30.24 10.17
N ARG A 369 2.28 -30.10 11.04
CA ARG A 369 1.72 -31.21 11.83
C ARG A 369 1.12 -32.29 10.93
N ASP A 370 0.42 -31.92 9.86
CA ASP A 370 -0.15 -32.89 8.93
C ASP A 370 0.95 -33.65 8.15
N MET A 371 2.02 -32.95 7.76
CA MET A 371 3.17 -33.60 7.15
C MET A 371 3.89 -34.55 8.11
N GLU A 372 4.00 -34.20 9.39
CA GLU A 372 4.60 -35.07 10.43
C GLU A 372 3.81 -36.36 10.62
N ASN A 373 2.48 -36.25 10.55
CA ASN A 373 1.56 -37.38 10.59
C ASN A 373 1.45 -38.12 9.24
N ARG A 374 2.28 -37.79 8.25
CA ARG A 374 2.28 -38.37 6.90
C ARG A 374 0.91 -38.29 6.21
N ARG A 375 0.15 -37.22 6.46
CA ARG A 375 -1.15 -36.95 5.84
C ARG A 375 -0.99 -36.13 4.54
N TYR A 376 -2.05 -36.12 3.73
CA TYR A 376 -2.22 -35.18 2.64
C TYR A 376 -3.00 -33.97 3.17
N CYS A 377 -2.41 -32.79 3.04
CA CYS A 377 -3.06 -31.54 3.42
C CYS A 377 -3.46 -30.80 2.15
N SER A 378 -4.75 -30.74 1.87
CA SER A 378 -5.33 -30.08 0.70
C SER A 378 -5.72 -28.65 1.09
N ALA A 379 -5.29 -27.65 0.31
CA ALA A 379 -5.52 -26.24 0.63
C ALA A 379 -5.95 -25.44 -0.59
N VAL A 380 -6.98 -24.61 -0.44
CA VAL A 380 -7.47 -23.68 -1.45
C VAL A 380 -7.32 -22.24 -0.96
N PHE A 381 -6.66 -21.42 -1.77
CA PHE A 381 -6.51 -19.99 -1.57
C PHE A 381 -7.46 -19.28 -2.53
N LEU A 382 -8.47 -18.61 -1.98
CA LEU A 382 -9.51 -17.92 -2.74
C LEU A 382 -9.12 -16.46 -2.96
N ASP A 383 -9.24 -15.98 -4.21
CA ASP A 383 -9.04 -14.57 -4.59
C ASP A 383 -10.39 -13.88 -4.81
N VAL A 384 -10.78 -12.98 -3.92
CA VAL A 384 -12.04 -12.24 -4.04
C VAL A 384 -11.91 -11.11 -5.06
N GLN A 385 -12.81 -11.06 -6.05
CA GLN A 385 -12.81 -10.02 -7.06
C GLN A 385 -13.26 -8.67 -6.47
N GLN A 386 -12.36 -7.68 -6.48
CA GLN A 386 -12.68 -6.30 -6.11
C GLN A 386 -13.36 -6.21 -4.72
N ALA A 387 -12.80 -6.92 -3.74
CA ALA A 387 -13.41 -7.17 -2.43
C ALA A 387 -13.98 -5.92 -1.73
N PHE A 388 -13.25 -4.80 -1.73
CA PHE A 388 -13.71 -3.54 -1.14
C PHE A 388 -14.64 -2.75 -2.07
N ASP A 389 -14.43 -2.81 -3.37
CA ASP A 389 -15.13 -1.95 -4.33
C ASP A 389 -16.54 -2.46 -4.67
N LYS A 390 -16.83 -3.75 -4.40
CA LYS A 390 -18.08 -4.43 -4.75
C LYS A 390 -18.95 -4.83 -3.56
N VAL A 391 -18.65 -4.35 -2.34
CA VAL A 391 -19.46 -4.65 -1.15
C VAL A 391 -20.91 -4.19 -1.35
N TRP A 392 -21.86 -5.10 -1.25
CA TRP A 392 -23.28 -4.81 -1.47
C TRP A 392 -23.86 -4.05 -0.27
N HIS A 393 -24.29 -2.81 -0.48
CA HIS A 393 -24.73 -1.91 0.59
C HIS A 393 -25.96 -2.43 1.37
N PRO A 394 -27.06 -2.88 0.73
CA PRO A 394 -28.20 -3.43 1.47
C PRO A 394 -27.83 -4.59 2.40
N GLY A 395 -27.04 -5.56 1.91
CA GLY A 395 -26.56 -6.68 2.73
C GLY A 395 -25.65 -6.24 3.87
N LEU A 396 -24.79 -5.25 3.64
CA LEU A 396 -23.96 -4.65 4.70
C LEU A 396 -24.82 -3.95 5.76
N LEU A 397 -25.80 -3.14 5.35
CA LEU A 397 -26.71 -2.43 6.26
C LEU A 397 -27.51 -3.41 7.13
N TYR A 398 -27.98 -4.52 6.56
CA TYR A 398 -28.62 -5.60 7.31
C TYR A 398 -27.70 -6.15 8.42
N LYS A 399 -26.44 -6.48 8.09
CA LYS A 399 -25.46 -6.97 9.07
C LYS A 399 -25.13 -5.93 10.13
N LEU A 400 -25.06 -4.64 9.76
CA LEU A 400 -24.81 -3.55 10.70
C LEU A 400 -25.97 -3.34 11.67
N LYS A 401 -27.22 -3.38 11.19
CA LYS A 401 -28.43 -3.26 12.02
C LYS A 401 -28.51 -4.37 13.07
N LYS A 402 -28.09 -5.59 12.70
CA LYS A 402 -28.00 -6.74 13.62
C LYS A 402 -26.86 -6.61 14.64
N SER A 403 -25.77 -5.93 14.27
CA SER A 403 -24.52 -5.93 15.04
C SER A 403 -24.38 -4.76 16.02
N PHE A 404 -25.02 -3.62 15.72
CA PHE A 404 -24.81 -2.37 16.45
C PHE A 404 -26.12 -1.76 16.99
N PRO A 405 -26.04 -0.98 18.09
CA PRO A 405 -27.16 -0.18 18.57
C PRO A 405 -27.70 0.78 17.49
N PRO A 406 -29.01 1.09 17.52
CA PRO A 406 -29.68 1.91 16.51
C PRO A 406 -28.98 3.22 16.14
N GLN A 407 -28.59 4.04 17.12
CA GLN A 407 -27.97 5.34 16.86
C GLN A 407 -26.64 5.20 16.09
N ILE A 408 -25.85 4.17 16.43
CA ILE A 408 -24.60 3.87 15.72
C ILE A 408 -24.92 3.40 14.31
N TYR A 409 -25.87 2.48 14.16
CA TYR A 409 -26.32 1.99 12.87
C TYR A 409 -26.78 3.14 11.96
N MET A 410 -27.57 4.10 12.46
CA MET A 410 -28.06 5.25 11.70
C MET A 410 -26.92 6.16 11.19
N ILE A 411 -25.90 6.42 12.02
CA ILE A 411 -24.70 7.16 11.61
C ILE A 411 -23.92 6.38 10.54
N LEU A 412 -23.73 5.08 10.74
CA LEU A 412 -23.02 4.22 9.78
C LEU A 412 -23.78 4.12 8.45
N LYS A 413 -25.11 4.10 8.48
CA LYS A 413 -26.00 4.16 7.31
C LYS A 413 -25.86 5.50 6.59
N SER A 414 -25.98 6.62 7.32
CA SER A 414 -25.85 7.98 6.77
C SER A 414 -24.49 8.21 6.07
N TYR A 415 -23.43 7.56 6.56
CA TYR A 415 -22.10 7.61 5.95
C TYR A 415 -21.98 6.84 4.63
N LEU A 416 -22.72 5.73 4.46
CA LEU A 416 -22.72 4.92 3.24
C LEU A 416 -23.65 5.50 2.15
N GLU A 417 -24.72 6.18 2.56
CA GLU A 417 -25.70 6.78 1.65
C GLU A 417 -25.22 8.10 1.01
N ASN A 418 -25.61 8.30 -0.25
CA ASN A 418 -25.33 9.51 -1.05
C ASN A 418 -23.85 9.87 -1.11
N ARG A 419 -23.00 8.85 -1.29
CA ARG A 419 -21.56 9.05 -1.48
C ARG A 419 -21.25 9.34 -2.94
N SER A 420 -20.29 10.23 -3.13
CA SER A 420 -19.77 10.59 -4.44
C SER A 420 -18.25 10.56 -4.48
N PHE A 421 -17.69 10.43 -5.68
CA PHE A 421 -16.27 10.50 -5.92
C PHE A 421 -15.96 11.20 -7.23
N PHE A 422 -14.72 11.64 -7.38
CA PHE A 422 -14.16 12.05 -8.65
C PHE A 422 -12.71 11.58 -8.72
N VAL A 423 -12.19 11.37 -9.93
CA VAL A 423 -10.82 10.95 -10.15
C VAL A 423 -9.94 12.17 -10.42
N LYS A 424 -8.83 12.28 -9.68
CA LYS A 424 -7.79 13.28 -9.94
C LYS A 424 -6.61 12.61 -10.65
N TYR A 425 -6.29 13.08 -11.86
CA TYR A 425 -5.11 12.68 -12.60
C TYR A 425 -4.28 13.92 -12.92
N ASP A 426 -3.01 13.93 -12.48
CA ASP A 426 -2.18 15.14 -12.47
C ASP A 426 -2.91 16.34 -11.80
N ASP A 427 -3.22 17.37 -12.57
CA ASP A 427 -3.86 18.61 -12.10
C ASP A 427 -5.34 18.69 -12.53
N VAL A 428 -5.86 17.64 -13.16
CA VAL A 428 -7.22 17.60 -13.73
C VAL A 428 -8.13 16.69 -12.90
N MET A 429 -9.39 17.10 -12.80
CA MET A 429 -10.47 16.36 -12.12
C MET A 429 -11.49 15.88 -13.14
N SER A 430 -12.00 14.66 -12.97
CA SER A 430 -13.13 14.13 -13.74
C SER A 430 -14.46 14.74 -13.30
N ALA A 431 -15.54 14.39 -14.00
CA ALA A 431 -16.88 14.56 -13.48
C ALA A 431 -17.06 13.80 -12.14
N VAL A 432 -18.02 14.29 -11.32
CA VAL A 432 -18.43 13.64 -10.07
C VAL A 432 -19.34 12.44 -10.40
N CYS A 433 -19.07 11.30 -9.79
CA CYS A 433 -19.83 10.06 -9.94
C CYS A 433 -20.36 9.59 -8.59
N CYS A 434 -21.50 8.89 -8.59
CA CYS A 434 -22.09 8.29 -7.40
C CYS A 434 -21.47 6.91 -7.09
N ILE A 435 -21.49 6.51 -5.82
CA ILE A 435 -21.07 5.18 -5.35
C ILE A 435 -22.31 4.40 -4.93
N GLU A 436 -22.67 3.35 -5.66
CA GLU A 436 -23.84 2.50 -5.37
C GLU A 436 -23.46 1.24 -4.57
N SER A 437 -22.19 0.85 -4.59
CA SER A 437 -21.63 -0.29 -3.87
C SER A 437 -20.15 -0.08 -3.55
N GLY A 438 -19.66 -0.85 -2.60
CA GLY A 438 -18.28 -0.80 -2.14
C GLY A 438 -18.06 0.13 -0.95
N VAL A 439 -16.88 0.01 -0.35
CA VAL A 439 -16.44 0.81 0.79
C VAL A 439 -15.13 1.54 0.42
N PRO A 440 -14.96 2.79 0.84
CA PRO A 440 -13.85 3.62 0.36
C PRO A 440 -12.48 3.11 0.82
N GLN A 441 -11.62 2.74 -0.14
CA GLN A 441 -10.25 2.28 0.12
C GLN A 441 -9.34 3.45 0.55
N GLY A 442 -9.21 3.66 1.86
CA GLY A 442 -8.49 4.82 2.45
C GLY A 442 -9.24 5.49 3.61
N SER A 443 -10.51 5.09 3.81
CA SER A 443 -11.28 5.39 5.01
C SER A 443 -10.77 4.62 6.24
N VAL A 444 -11.19 5.08 7.42
CA VAL A 444 -10.90 4.42 8.69
C VAL A 444 -11.94 3.32 8.96
N TRP A 445 -13.20 3.51 8.56
CA TRP A 445 -14.27 2.53 8.73
C TRP A 445 -14.33 1.46 7.64
N GLY A 446 -13.77 1.69 6.45
CA GLY A 446 -13.78 0.72 5.35
C GLY A 446 -13.35 -0.70 5.75
N PRO A 447 -12.22 -0.86 6.48
CA PRO A 447 -11.85 -2.14 7.05
C PRO A 447 -12.89 -2.76 7.98
N LEU A 448 -13.48 -1.97 8.91
CA LEU A 448 -14.49 -2.46 9.84
C LEU A 448 -15.74 -2.94 9.10
N TYR A 449 -16.23 -2.18 8.12
CA TYR A 449 -17.36 -2.58 7.30
C TYR A 449 -17.12 -3.91 6.61
N TYR A 450 -15.93 -4.10 6.02
CA TYR A 450 -15.58 -5.35 5.35
C TYR A 450 -15.49 -6.53 6.33
N LEU A 451 -14.96 -6.31 7.54
CA LEU A 451 -14.90 -7.34 8.59
C LEU A 451 -16.30 -7.77 9.04
N ILE A 452 -17.21 -6.82 9.27
CA ILE A 452 -18.61 -7.15 9.62
C ILE A 452 -19.32 -7.81 8.44
N TYR A 453 -19.01 -7.40 7.21
CA TYR A 453 -19.58 -7.99 6.00
C TYR A 453 -19.23 -9.47 5.83
N THR A 454 -18.04 -9.88 6.29
CA THR A 454 -17.51 -11.26 6.12
C THR A 454 -17.54 -12.07 7.43
N ALA A 455 -18.12 -11.52 8.50
CA ALA A 455 -18.08 -12.12 9.84
C ALA A 455 -18.84 -13.44 9.97
N ASP A 456 -19.86 -13.67 9.14
CA ASP A 456 -20.73 -14.84 9.16
C ASP A 456 -20.37 -15.88 8.09
N VAL A 457 -19.11 -15.88 7.62
CA VAL A 457 -18.61 -16.88 6.67
C VAL A 457 -18.78 -18.30 7.26
N PRO A 458 -19.35 -19.26 6.50
CA PRO A 458 -19.68 -20.58 7.02
C PRO A 458 -18.42 -21.37 7.37
N GLN A 459 -18.38 -21.96 8.56
CA GLN A 459 -17.31 -22.85 9.00
C GLN A 459 -17.78 -24.30 8.88
N THR A 460 -16.92 -25.16 8.31
CA THR A 460 -17.19 -26.59 8.14
C THR A 460 -16.30 -27.39 9.08
N ASP A 461 -16.87 -28.38 9.76
CA ASP A 461 -16.13 -29.25 10.66
C ASP A 461 -15.05 -30.03 9.91
N GLY A 462 -13.86 -30.13 10.51
CA GLY A 462 -12.70 -30.78 9.88
C GLY A 462 -11.98 -29.92 8.83
N VAL A 463 -12.41 -28.68 8.59
CA VAL A 463 -11.73 -27.73 7.70
C VAL A 463 -11.21 -26.53 8.50
N VAL A 464 -9.91 -26.28 8.39
CA VAL A 464 -9.27 -25.11 8.96
C VAL A 464 -9.47 -23.92 8.03
N MET A 465 -10.25 -22.93 8.50
CA MET A 465 -10.39 -21.64 7.84
C MET A 465 -9.38 -20.64 8.39
N ALA A 466 -8.73 -19.90 7.50
CA ALA A 466 -7.82 -18.81 7.80
C ALA A 466 -8.12 -17.60 6.90
N THR A 467 -8.65 -16.52 7.48
CA THR A 467 -8.95 -15.28 6.75
C THR A 467 -8.02 -14.14 7.17
N TYR A 468 -7.58 -13.35 6.19
CA TYR A 468 -6.87 -12.10 6.42
C TYR A 468 -7.42 -11.07 5.45
N ALA A 469 -8.36 -10.25 5.92
CA ALA A 469 -9.13 -9.37 5.04
C ALA A 469 -9.83 -10.20 3.94
N ASP A 470 -9.54 -9.92 2.67
CA ASP A 470 -10.03 -10.58 1.47
C ASP A 470 -9.31 -11.92 1.17
N ASP A 471 -8.07 -12.10 1.66
CA ASP A 471 -7.36 -13.37 1.49
C ASP A 471 -8.03 -14.46 2.35
N THR A 472 -8.67 -15.43 1.70
CA THR A 472 -9.36 -16.55 2.37
C THR A 472 -8.69 -17.87 2.02
N LEU A 473 -8.33 -18.64 3.05
CA LEU A 473 -7.75 -19.97 2.94
C LEU A 473 -8.65 -21.00 3.62
N LEU A 474 -8.94 -22.08 2.90
CA LEU A 474 -9.58 -23.29 3.40
C LEU A 474 -8.62 -24.45 3.28
N MET A 475 -8.54 -25.28 4.32
CA MET A 475 -7.59 -26.38 4.37
C MET A 475 -8.16 -27.58 5.11
N SER A 476 -8.00 -28.76 4.52
CA SER A 476 -8.39 -30.05 5.10
C SER A 476 -7.20 -31.00 5.07
N SER A 477 -7.20 -31.99 5.96
CA SER A 477 -6.17 -33.01 5.97
C SER A 477 -6.72 -34.41 6.27
N ASP A 478 -6.13 -35.41 5.63
CA ASP A 478 -6.46 -36.82 5.85
C ASP A 478 -5.30 -37.73 5.43
N ALA A 479 -5.32 -39.01 5.85
CA ALA A 479 -4.37 -40.01 5.39
C ALA A 479 -4.60 -40.36 3.91
N ASP A 480 -5.85 -40.31 3.46
CA ASP A 480 -6.27 -40.51 2.08
C ASP A 480 -6.42 -39.17 1.34
N PRO A 481 -5.74 -38.97 0.18
CA PRO A 481 -5.87 -37.74 -0.59
C PRO A 481 -7.30 -37.45 -1.09
N VAL A 482 -8.12 -38.49 -1.32
CA VAL A 482 -9.50 -38.35 -1.79
C VAL A 482 -10.38 -37.78 -0.69
N ILE A 483 -10.34 -38.37 0.52
CA ILE A 483 -11.10 -37.90 1.69
C ILE A 483 -10.73 -36.45 2.04
N ALA A 484 -9.45 -36.10 1.98
CA ALA A 484 -9.01 -34.72 2.18
C ALA A 484 -9.66 -33.78 1.16
N SER A 485 -9.71 -34.17 -0.11
CA SER A 485 -10.34 -33.38 -1.17
C SER A 485 -11.85 -33.27 -1.01
N GLU A 486 -12.53 -34.35 -0.65
CA GLU A 486 -13.99 -34.37 -0.40
C GLU A 486 -14.40 -33.45 0.74
N LYS A 487 -13.65 -33.46 1.86
CA LYS A 487 -13.88 -32.52 2.98
C LYS A 487 -13.72 -31.07 2.53
N LEU A 488 -12.73 -30.80 1.68
CA LEU A 488 -12.51 -29.46 1.15
C LEU A 488 -13.60 -29.04 0.16
N GLN A 489 -14.04 -29.96 -0.70
CA GLN A 489 -15.13 -29.75 -1.65
C GLN A 489 -16.44 -29.47 -0.92
N HIS A 490 -16.75 -30.21 0.15
CA HIS A 490 -17.92 -29.95 0.98
C HIS A 490 -17.88 -28.53 1.57
N ALA A 491 -16.72 -28.09 2.08
CA ALA A 491 -16.59 -26.72 2.57
C ALA A 491 -16.77 -25.67 1.46
N LEU A 492 -16.30 -25.93 0.23
CA LEU A 492 -16.55 -25.05 -0.91
C LEU A 492 -18.04 -25.03 -1.28
N CYS A 493 -18.71 -26.17 -1.35
CA CYS A 493 -20.14 -26.26 -1.61
C CYS A 493 -20.98 -25.55 -0.55
N ALA A 494 -20.57 -25.58 0.73
CA ALA A 494 -21.22 -24.81 1.80
C ALA A 494 -20.99 -23.29 1.66
N LEU A 495 -19.86 -22.89 1.07
CA LEU A 495 -19.51 -21.50 0.83
C LEU A 495 -20.27 -20.89 -0.36
N GLU A 496 -20.59 -21.67 -1.39
CA GLU A 496 -21.26 -21.20 -2.61
C GLU A 496 -22.59 -20.45 -2.37
N PRO A 497 -23.56 -20.99 -1.60
CA PRO A 497 -24.80 -20.27 -1.30
C PRO A 497 -24.56 -18.97 -0.53
N TRP A 498 -23.55 -18.96 0.35
CA TRP A 498 -23.19 -17.76 1.12
C TRP A 498 -22.58 -16.68 0.20
N LEU A 499 -21.72 -17.07 -0.75
CA LEU A 499 -21.16 -16.16 -1.75
C LEU A 499 -22.26 -15.55 -2.63
N GLN A 500 -23.23 -16.36 -3.05
CA GLN A 500 -24.38 -15.91 -3.83
C GLN A 500 -25.27 -14.96 -3.02
N LYS A 501 -25.64 -15.32 -1.78
CA LYS A 501 -26.49 -14.50 -0.89
C LYS A 501 -25.90 -13.12 -0.63
N TRP A 502 -24.59 -13.04 -0.43
CA TRP A 502 -23.89 -11.78 -0.17
C TRP A 502 -23.22 -11.19 -1.41
N GLN A 503 -23.54 -11.64 -2.62
CA GLN A 503 -23.00 -11.09 -3.87
C GLN A 503 -21.45 -10.96 -3.89
N ILE A 504 -20.74 -11.92 -3.30
CA ILE A 504 -19.27 -11.94 -3.28
C ILE A 504 -18.80 -12.82 -4.44
N LYS A 505 -18.11 -12.22 -5.41
CA LYS A 505 -17.57 -12.94 -6.58
C LYS A 505 -16.13 -13.36 -6.33
N ILE A 506 -15.83 -14.65 -6.52
CA ILE A 506 -14.48 -15.20 -6.45
C ILE A 506 -13.86 -15.20 -7.85
N SER A 507 -12.54 -15.09 -7.94
CA SER A 507 -11.78 -15.26 -9.18
C SER A 507 -11.22 -16.67 -9.20
N GLU A 508 -11.97 -17.61 -9.80
CA GLU A 508 -11.58 -19.00 -10.01
C GLU A 508 -10.19 -19.13 -10.66
N PRO A 509 -9.85 -18.42 -11.76
CA PRO A 509 -8.54 -18.57 -12.41
C PRO A 509 -7.36 -17.98 -11.61
N LYS A 510 -7.62 -17.14 -10.61
CA LYS A 510 -6.58 -16.59 -9.72
C LYS A 510 -6.50 -17.29 -8.38
N SER A 511 -7.58 -17.98 -8.00
CA SER A 511 -7.58 -18.86 -6.85
C SER A 511 -6.66 -20.04 -7.14
N THR A 512 -6.05 -20.61 -6.10
CA THR A 512 -5.06 -21.67 -6.28
C THR A 512 -5.31 -22.82 -5.33
N HIS A 513 -5.27 -24.03 -5.86
CA HIS A 513 -5.31 -25.27 -5.10
C HIS A 513 -3.89 -25.83 -4.96
N ILE A 514 -3.52 -26.28 -3.77
CA ILE A 514 -2.22 -26.88 -3.50
C ILE A 514 -2.35 -28.04 -2.53
N THR A 515 -1.64 -29.13 -2.83
CA THR A 515 -1.48 -30.25 -1.90
C THR A 515 -0.13 -30.15 -1.20
N PHE A 516 -0.15 -30.00 0.11
CA PHE A 516 1.01 -30.07 0.97
C PHE A 516 1.20 -31.50 1.50
N THR A 517 2.28 -32.16 1.10
CA THR A 517 2.62 -33.49 1.61
C THR A 517 4.09 -33.84 1.36
N THR A 518 4.62 -34.78 2.16
CA THR A 518 5.92 -35.42 1.90
C THR A 518 5.81 -36.66 1.02
N LYS A 519 4.60 -37.19 0.82
CA LYS A 519 4.32 -38.36 -0.01
C LYS A 519 4.33 -38.03 -1.51
N GLN A 520 4.41 -39.08 -2.34
CA GLN A 520 4.10 -38.99 -3.76
C GLN A 520 2.57 -38.95 -3.95
N GLY A 521 2.10 -38.30 -5.03
CA GLY A 521 0.68 -38.13 -5.33
C GLY A 521 0.08 -36.80 -4.87
N ASN A 522 -0.94 -36.33 -5.58
CA ASN A 522 -1.66 -35.09 -5.30
C ASN A 522 -3.08 -35.42 -4.82
N CYS A 523 -3.69 -34.47 -4.10
CA CYS A 523 -5.14 -34.55 -3.91
C CYS A 523 -5.85 -34.36 -5.25
N PRO A 524 -7.01 -35.01 -5.46
CA PRO A 524 -7.90 -34.69 -6.57
C PRO A 524 -8.18 -33.19 -6.68
N PRO A 525 -8.45 -32.67 -7.89
CA PRO A 525 -8.84 -31.28 -8.06
C PRO A 525 -10.17 -31.00 -7.37
N VAL A 526 -10.34 -29.75 -6.94
CA VAL A 526 -11.57 -29.23 -6.35
C VAL A 526 -12.14 -28.14 -7.23
N SER A 527 -13.46 -28.01 -7.24
CA SER A 527 -14.18 -27.04 -8.06
C SER A 527 -15.00 -26.06 -7.21
N LEU A 528 -15.19 -24.87 -7.76
CA LEU A 528 -16.08 -23.84 -7.22
C LEU A 528 -16.98 -23.37 -8.36
N HIS A 529 -18.29 -23.38 -8.14
CA HIS A 529 -19.30 -23.11 -9.16
C HIS A 529 -19.14 -23.98 -10.42
N GLY A 530 -18.73 -25.24 -10.24
CA GLY A 530 -18.47 -26.18 -11.33
C GLY A 530 -17.17 -25.92 -12.11
N VAL A 531 -16.39 -24.89 -11.77
CA VAL A 531 -15.10 -24.58 -12.39
C VAL A 531 -13.96 -25.12 -11.53
N GLU A 532 -13.09 -25.93 -12.12
CA GLU A 532 -11.91 -26.47 -11.43
C GLU A 532 -10.90 -25.37 -11.05
N ILE A 533 -10.44 -25.39 -9.80
CA ILE A 533 -9.44 -24.46 -9.31
C ILE A 533 -8.04 -24.94 -9.74
N PRO A 534 -7.19 -24.08 -10.32
CA PRO A 534 -5.90 -24.51 -10.85
C PRO A 534 -4.97 -24.99 -9.73
N CYS A 535 -4.45 -26.20 -9.91
CA CYS A 535 -3.44 -26.82 -9.04
C CYS A 535 -2.05 -26.19 -9.25
N GLN A 536 -1.36 -25.84 -8.17
CA GLN A 536 0.00 -25.31 -8.21
C GLN A 536 0.90 -25.97 -7.16
N GLU A 537 2.21 -26.04 -7.43
CA GLU A 537 3.19 -26.59 -6.46
C GLU A 537 3.66 -25.59 -5.42
N SER A 538 3.35 -24.30 -5.61
CA SER A 538 3.80 -23.24 -4.73
C SER A 538 2.92 -22.00 -4.86
N VAL A 539 2.43 -21.52 -3.72
CA VAL A 539 1.47 -20.42 -3.61
C VAL A 539 2.08 -19.23 -2.88
N ARG A 540 1.65 -18.02 -3.23
CA ARG A 540 2.00 -16.80 -2.49
C ARG A 540 0.91 -16.46 -1.50
N TYR A 541 1.20 -16.54 -0.20
CA TYR A 541 0.27 -16.21 0.87
C TYR A 541 0.89 -15.16 1.81
N LEU A 542 0.17 -14.05 2.05
CA LEU A 542 0.59 -12.96 2.95
C LEU A 542 2.03 -12.47 2.75
N GLY A 543 2.51 -12.45 1.50
CA GLY A 543 3.86 -12.01 1.13
C GLY A 543 4.96 -13.07 1.25
N MET A 544 4.61 -14.31 1.60
CA MET A 544 5.51 -15.46 1.64
C MET A 544 5.17 -16.49 0.55
N HIS A 545 6.14 -17.31 0.17
CA HIS A 545 5.93 -18.38 -0.81
C HIS A 545 5.95 -19.71 -0.07
N LEU A 546 4.82 -20.42 -0.10
CA LEU A 546 4.66 -21.73 0.51
C LEU A 546 4.80 -22.77 -0.60
N ASP A 547 5.90 -23.53 -0.55
CA ASP A 547 6.16 -24.62 -1.49
C ASP A 547 5.55 -25.92 -0.94
N ARG A 548 5.18 -26.86 -1.82
CA ARG A 548 4.57 -28.16 -1.49
C ARG A 548 5.15 -28.88 -0.26
N ARG A 549 6.47 -28.80 -0.05
CA ARG A 549 7.20 -29.48 1.05
C ARG A 549 7.66 -28.53 2.16
N LEU A 550 7.15 -27.29 2.19
CA LEU A 550 7.54 -26.20 3.10
C LEU A 550 9.07 -26.06 3.26
N THR A 551 9.82 -26.15 2.17
CA THR A 551 11.30 -26.01 2.18
C THR A 551 11.75 -24.56 2.24
N TRP A 552 10.85 -23.62 1.96
CA TRP A 552 11.10 -22.17 1.84
C TRP A 552 12.11 -21.79 0.75
N GLN A 553 12.47 -22.72 -0.13
CA GLN A 553 13.52 -22.52 -1.12
C GLN A 553 13.10 -21.44 -2.13
N LYS A 554 11.88 -21.53 -2.68
CA LYS A 554 11.38 -20.53 -3.64
C LYS A 554 11.29 -19.16 -2.97
N HIS A 555 10.81 -19.10 -1.73
CA HIS A 555 10.74 -17.86 -0.96
C HIS A 555 12.10 -17.18 -0.85
N ILE A 556 13.11 -17.91 -0.38
CA ILE A 556 14.46 -17.37 -0.17
C ILE A 556 15.11 -16.93 -1.48
N LEU A 557 14.96 -17.70 -2.56
CA LEU A 557 15.47 -17.35 -3.88
C LEU A 557 14.81 -16.08 -4.43
N THR A 558 13.48 -15.96 -4.34
CA THR A 558 12.76 -14.75 -4.76
C THR A 558 13.23 -13.52 -3.97
N LYS A 559 13.38 -13.65 -2.64
CA LYS A 559 13.92 -12.56 -1.79
C LYS A 559 15.35 -12.20 -2.18
N ARG A 560 16.21 -13.18 -2.45
CA ARG A 560 17.59 -12.98 -2.91
C ARG A 560 17.67 -12.23 -4.23
N CYS A 561 16.77 -12.51 -5.17
CA CYS A 561 16.66 -11.78 -6.43
C CYS A 561 16.20 -10.34 -6.20
N GLN A 562 15.16 -10.14 -5.39
CA GLN A 562 14.66 -8.81 -5.03
C GLN A 562 15.74 -7.95 -4.36
N LEU A 563 16.49 -8.53 -3.43
CA LEU A 563 17.64 -7.91 -2.79
C LEU A 563 18.74 -7.50 -3.78
N GLY A 564 19.05 -8.37 -4.76
CA GLY A 564 20.01 -8.07 -5.81
C GLY A 564 19.58 -6.88 -6.67
N LEU A 565 18.31 -6.82 -7.07
CA LEU A 565 17.75 -5.68 -7.82
C LEU A 565 17.79 -4.39 -7.00
N LYS A 566 17.43 -4.45 -5.71
CA LYS A 566 17.47 -3.28 -4.82
C LYS A 566 18.89 -2.77 -4.59
N LEU A 567 19.85 -3.67 -4.38
CA LEU A 567 21.26 -3.34 -4.23
C LEU A 567 21.80 -2.64 -5.49
N ARG A 568 21.48 -3.16 -6.69
CA ARG A 568 21.89 -2.52 -7.96
C ARG A 568 21.38 -1.08 -8.06
N LYS A 569 20.11 -0.84 -7.69
CA LYS A 569 19.52 0.52 -7.68
C LYS A 569 20.20 1.46 -6.68
N MET A 570 20.74 0.92 -5.59
CA MET A 570 21.40 1.68 -4.52
C MET A 570 22.93 1.66 -4.62
N TYR A 571 23.48 1.08 -5.68
CA TYR A 571 24.93 0.86 -5.80
C TYR A 571 25.72 2.17 -5.84
N TRP A 572 25.15 3.25 -6.38
CA TRP A 572 25.82 4.54 -6.39
C TRP A 572 25.99 5.15 -4.98
N MET A 573 25.18 4.76 -3.99
CA MET A 573 25.32 5.19 -2.59
C MET A 573 26.07 4.18 -1.73
N LEU A 574 25.85 2.88 -1.94
CA LEU A 574 26.42 1.81 -1.12
C LEU A 574 27.73 1.25 -1.68
N GLY A 575 28.04 1.56 -2.94
CA GLY A 575 29.16 1.00 -3.66
C GLY A 575 30.51 1.48 -3.14
N ARG A 576 31.55 0.81 -3.61
CA ARG A 576 32.95 1.03 -3.22
C ARG A 576 33.42 2.45 -3.48
N LYS A 577 33.01 3.01 -4.63
CA LYS A 577 33.35 4.38 -5.05
C LYS A 577 32.52 5.47 -4.35
N SER A 578 31.55 5.10 -3.51
CA SER A 578 30.72 6.08 -2.80
C SER A 578 31.48 6.64 -1.60
N LYS A 579 31.55 7.96 -1.50
CA LYS A 579 32.11 8.69 -0.37
C LYS A 579 31.11 8.94 0.78
N LEU A 580 29.92 8.34 0.71
CA LEU A 580 28.97 8.37 1.81
C LEU A 580 29.62 7.77 3.08
N SER A 581 29.35 8.38 4.24
CA SER A 581 29.91 7.90 5.52
C SER A 581 29.56 6.43 5.79
N LEU A 582 30.50 5.71 6.42
CA LEU A 582 30.34 4.29 6.72
C LEU A 582 29.07 4.03 7.55
N GLU A 583 28.82 4.86 8.56
CA GLU A 583 27.62 4.80 9.40
C GLU A 583 26.34 4.93 8.57
N SER A 584 26.29 5.89 7.64
CA SER A 584 25.16 6.08 6.75
C SER A 584 24.97 4.88 5.82
N LYS A 585 26.04 4.28 5.29
CA LYS A 585 25.96 3.06 4.48
C LYS A 585 25.40 1.87 5.29
N VAL A 586 25.86 1.67 6.52
CA VAL A 586 25.35 0.64 7.43
C VAL A 586 23.88 0.89 7.77
N LEU A 587 23.50 2.15 8.05
CA LEU A 587 22.13 2.55 8.30
C LEU A 587 21.23 2.24 7.10
N LEU A 588 21.67 2.54 5.89
CA LEU A 588 20.95 2.21 4.66
C LEU A 588 20.78 0.70 4.48
N TYR A 589 21.81 -0.11 4.79
CA TYR A 589 21.67 -1.57 4.81
C TYR A 589 20.59 -2.02 5.81
N LYS A 590 20.69 -1.55 7.06
CA LYS A 590 19.76 -1.91 8.16
C LYS A 590 18.32 -1.48 7.86
N ALA A 591 18.10 -0.36 7.18
CA ALA A 591 16.77 0.20 6.93
C ALA A 591 16.14 -0.19 5.59
N MET A 592 16.93 -0.48 4.54
CA MET A 592 16.41 -0.67 3.18
C MET A 592 16.59 -2.08 2.63
N LEU A 593 17.69 -2.75 2.98
CA LEU A 593 17.99 -4.11 2.48
C LEU A 593 17.58 -5.17 3.48
N LYS A 594 17.96 -5.00 4.75
CA LYS A 594 17.65 -5.95 5.82
C LYS A 594 16.14 -6.26 5.96
N PRO A 595 15.23 -5.27 5.93
CA PRO A 595 13.79 -5.54 6.09
C PRO A 595 13.18 -6.45 5.00
N ILE A 596 13.81 -6.53 3.82
CA ILE A 596 13.29 -7.35 2.72
C ILE A 596 13.35 -8.83 3.07
N TRP A 597 14.47 -9.29 3.65
CA TRP A 597 14.64 -10.69 4.04
C TRP A 597 14.15 -10.97 5.44
N THR A 598 14.19 -10.02 6.39
CA THR A 598 13.67 -10.27 7.75
C THR A 598 12.15 -10.42 7.80
N TYR A 599 11.40 -10.01 6.76
CA TYR A 599 9.96 -10.28 6.69
C TYR A 599 9.70 -11.79 6.64
N GLY A 600 8.94 -12.32 7.61
CA GLY A 600 8.64 -13.75 7.72
C GLY A 600 9.74 -14.59 8.35
N ILE A 601 10.78 -13.97 8.92
CA ILE A 601 11.97 -14.66 9.48
C ILE A 601 11.62 -15.70 10.55
N GLN A 602 10.54 -15.46 11.29
CA GLN A 602 10.01 -16.38 12.30
C GLN A 602 9.55 -17.72 11.69
N LEU A 603 9.17 -17.72 10.41
CA LEU A 603 8.64 -18.89 9.71
C LEU A 603 9.70 -19.49 8.79
N TRP A 604 10.22 -18.71 7.84
CA TRP A 604 11.21 -19.23 6.88
C TRP A 604 12.58 -19.50 7.55
N GLY A 605 12.85 -18.97 8.75
CA GLY A 605 14.04 -19.30 9.54
C GLY A 605 14.16 -20.79 9.91
N SER A 606 13.10 -21.58 9.68
CA SER A 606 13.08 -23.05 9.76
C SER A 606 13.65 -23.78 8.53
N ALA A 607 14.03 -23.03 7.48
CA ALA A 607 14.61 -23.61 6.28
C ALA A 607 15.91 -24.37 6.56
N SER A 608 16.34 -25.20 5.60
CA SER A 608 17.63 -25.88 5.70
C SER A 608 18.79 -24.88 5.83
N HIS A 609 19.87 -25.29 6.48
CA HIS A 609 21.08 -24.48 6.63
C HIS A 609 21.59 -23.97 5.27
N SER A 610 21.59 -24.84 4.25
CA SER A 610 21.96 -24.50 2.88
C SER A 610 21.12 -23.36 2.28
N ASN A 611 19.82 -23.30 2.60
CA ASN A 611 18.93 -22.23 2.14
C ASN A 611 19.21 -20.93 2.91
N ILE A 612 19.39 -20.98 4.23
CA ILE A 612 19.72 -19.81 5.06
C ILE A 612 21.05 -19.19 4.62
N GLU A 613 22.04 -20.01 4.30
CA GLU A 613 23.35 -19.58 3.79
C GLU A 613 23.27 -18.73 2.52
N ILE A 614 22.23 -18.88 1.69
CA ILE A 614 22.05 -18.05 0.48
C ILE A 614 21.91 -16.57 0.88
N LEU A 615 21.18 -16.29 1.96
CA LEU A 615 21.00 -14.94 2.50
C LEU A 615 22.24 -14.48 3.27
N GLN A 616 22.89 -15.37 4.04
CA GLN A 616 24.15 -15.05 4.72
C GLN A 616 25.24 -14.62 3.74
N ARG A 617 25.42 -15.38 2.64
CA ARG A 617 26.37 -15.02 1.57
C ARG A 617 26.03 -13.68 0.93
N PHE A 618 24.74 -13.35 0.79
CA PHE A 618 24.32 -12.04 0.30
C PHE A 618 24.65 -10.93 1.30
N GLN A 619 24.37 -11.11 2.59
CA GLN A 619 24.76 -10.16 3.64
C GLN A 619 26.27 -9.91 3.60
N ASN A 620 27.09 -10.95 3.63
CA ASN A 620 28.55 -10.85 3.57
C ASN A 620 29.02 -10.08 2.33
N LYS A 621 28.40 -10.36 1.16
CA LYS A 621 28.68 -9.62 -0.08
C LYS A 621 28.39 -8.12 0.07
N VAL A 622 27.27 -7.75 0.68
CA VAL A 622 26.88 -6.34 0.84
C VAL A 622 27.80 -5.64 1.84
N LEU A 623 28.09 -6.27 2.98
CA LEU A 623 28.98 -5.69 4.00
C LEU A 623 30.36 -5.41 3.41
N ARG A 624 30.92 -6.37 2.66
CA ARG A 624 32.20 -6.19 1.96
C ARG A 624 32.17 -5.06 0.93
N ILE A 625 31.04 -4.83 0.25
CA ILE A 625 30.88 -3.69 -0.67
C ILE A 625 30.89 -2.36 0.09
N ILE A 626 30.26 -2.31 1.27
CA ILE A 626 30.14 -1.10 2.09
C ILE A 626 31.51 -0.61 2.58
N VAL A 627 32.35 -1.54 3.07
CA VAL A 627 33.70 -1.24 3.60
C VAL A 627 34.80 -1.26 2.54
N ASP A 628 34.46 -1.59 1.28
CA ASP A 628 35.42 -1.86 0.20
C ASP A 628 36.57 -2.83 0.58
N ALA A 629 36.25 -3.87 1.35
CA ALA A 629 37.26 -4.79 1.84
C ALA A 629 37.77 -5.74 0.74
N PRO A 630 39.09 -5.96 0.64
CA PRO A 630 39.69 -6.91 -0.30
C PRO A 630 39.31 -8.36 0.06
N ARG A 631 39.47 -9.28 -0.89
CA ARG A 631 38.93 -10.66 -0.78
C ARG A 631 39.47 -11.46 0.41
N TYR A 632 40.71 -11.22 0.82
CA TYR A 632 41.38 -11.95 1.90
C TYR A 632 40.92 -11.55 3.31
N VAL A 633 40.22 -10.42 3.48
CA VAL A 633 39.69 -10.03 4.79
C VAL A 633 38.56 -11.00 5.19
N PRO A 634 38.62 -11.64 6.38
CA PRO A 634 37.57 -12.54 6.85
C PRO A 634 36.21 -11.85 6.96
N ASN A 635 35.12 -12.54 6.60
CA ASN A 635 33.77 -11.97 6.70
C ASN A 635 33.35 -11.74 8.16
N ASP A 636 33.81 -12.58 9.09
CA ASP A 636 33.45 -12.49 10.50
C ASP A 636 34.03 -11.23 11.16
N LEU A 637 35.25 -10.84 10.78
CA LEU A 637 35.87 -9.60 11.24
C LEU A 637 35.05 -8.37 10.79
N ILE A 638 34.74 -8.27 9.49
CA ILE A 638 33.90 -7.18 8.94
C ILE A 638 32.56 -7.11 9.68
N ARG A 639 31.99 -8.27 10.02
CA ARG A 639 30.70 -8.36 10.70
C ARG A 639 30.78 -7.85 12.14
N GLN A 640 31.83 -8.25 12.88
CA GLN A 640 32.10 -7.81 14.24
C GLN A 640 32.34 -6.30 14.31
N ASP A 641 33.19 -5.77 13.42
CA ASP A 641 33.50 -4.33 13.37
C ASP A 641 32.26 -3.47 13.07
N LEU A 642 31.38 -3.94 12.18
CA LEU A 642 30.14 -3.24 11.83
C LEU A 642 28.99 -3.48 12.84
N MET A 643 29.19 -4.35 13.83
CA MET A 643 28.18 -4.75 14.82
C MET A 643 26.87 -5.21 14.14
N ILE A 644 27.00 -6.14 13.20
CA ILE A 644 25.85 -6.70 12.45
C ILE A 644 25.72 -8.19 12.81
N PRO A 645 24.57 -8.69 13.29
CA PRO A 645 24.44 -10.11 13.60
C PRO A 645 24.41 -10.97 12.33
N THR A 646 24.75 -12.25 12.48
CA THR A 646 24.50 -13.24 11.43
C THR A 646 23.01 -13.37 11.15
N VAL A 647 22.65 -13.89 9.97
CA VAL A 647 21.26 -14.24 9.65
C VAL A 647 20.73 -15.25 10.67
N GLN A 648 21.57 -16.17 11.17
CA GLN A 648 21.18 -17.16 12.18
C GLN A 648 20.88 -16.52 13.55
N GLU A 649 21.77 -15.65 14.04
CA GLU A 649 21.54 -14.87 15.28
C GLU A 649 20.29 -13.99 15.16
N GLU A 650 20.06 -13.41 13.97
CA GLU A 650 18.87 -12.63 13.69
C GLU A 650 17.61 -13.49 13.79
N ILE A 651 17.61 -14.70 13.23
CA ILE A 651 16.49 -15.65 13.37
C ILE A 651 16.20 -15.90 14.85
N GLU A 652 17.21 -16.22 15.65
CA GLU A 652 17.04 -16.53 17.07
C GLU A 652 16.47 -15.35 17.87
N ASN A 653 16.96 -14.14 17.61
CA ASN A 653 16.47 -12.92 18.24
C ASN A 653 15.00 -12.63 17.90
N TRP A 654 14.62 -12.78 16.63
CA TRP A 654 13.25 -12.52 16.19
C TRP A 654 12.26 -13.58 16.68
N VAL A 655 12.69 -14.85 16.71
CA VAL A 655 11.89 -15.96 17.23
C VAL A 655 11.66 -15.79 18.74
N GLY A 656 12.69 -15.43 19.51
CA GLY A 656 12.56 -15.16 20.94
C GLY A 656 11.50 -14.09 21.25
N ARG A 657 11.62 -12.92 20.62
CA ARG A 657 10.64 -11.82 20.80
C ARG A 657 9.23 -12.20 20.34
N TYR A 658 9.14 -13.00 19.28
CA TYR A 658 7.85 -13.45 18.75
C TYR A 658 7.15 -14.40 19.72
N LYS A 659 7.91 -15.29 20.38
CA LYS A 659 7.38 -16.18 21.42
C LYS A 659 6.80 -15.40 22.58
N ASP A 660 7.52 -14.41 23.10
CA ASP A 660 7.04 -13.56 24.20
C ASP A 660 5.73 -12.84 23.82
N LYS A 661 5.62 -12.41 22.56
CA LYS A 661 4.40 -11.79 22.03
C LYS A 661 3.21 -12.77 21.96
N LEU A 662 3.44 -14.02 21.55
CA LEU A 662 2.38 -15.02 21.40
C LEU A 662 1.75 -15.42 22.75
N VAL A 663 2.56 -15.52 23.82
CA VAL A 663 2.09 -15.89 25.16
C VAL A 663 1.01 -14.92 25.67
N ILE A 664 1.18 -13.63 25.39
CA ILE A 664 0.29 -12.57 25.90
C ILE A 664 -0.86 -12.26 24.91
N HIS A 665 -0.83 -12.81 23.69
CA HIS A 665 -1.70 -12.40 22.58
C HIS A 665 -3.20 -12.54 22.89
N PRO A 666 -4.08 -11.57 22.57
CA PRO A 666 -5.49 -11.61 22.95
C PRO A 666 -6.32 -12.73 22.28
N ASN A 667 -5.91 -13.18 21.09
CA ASN A 667 -6.59 -14.25 20.34
C ASN A 667 -6.12 -15.64 20.78
N MET A 668 -7.08 -16.52 21.10
CA MET A 668 -6.83 -17.90 21.52
C MET A 668 -6.14 -18.74 20.45
N LEU A 669 -6.45 -18.53 19.17
CA LEU A 669 -5.80 -19.27 18.07
C LEU A 669 -4.32 -18.96 17.96
N ALA A 670 -3.91 -17.73 18.26
CA ALA A 670 -2.50 -17.34 18.29
C ALA A 670 -1.80 -17.90 19.55
N ARG A 671 -2.46 -17.88 20.72
CA ARG A 671 -1.92 -18.48 21.94
C ARG A 671 -1.67 -19.99 21.79
N LYS A 672 -2.59 -20.73 21.16
CA LYS A 672 -2.42 -22.18 20.91
C LYS A 672 -1.15 -22.54 20.13
N LEU A 673 -0.52 -21.58 19.44
CA LEU A 673 0.75 -21.80 18.75
C LEU A 673 1.93 -21.97 19.71
N THR A 674 1.83 -21.55 20.98
CA THR A 674 2.88 -21.79 22.00
C THR A 674 2.83 -23.19 22.59
N ASP A 675 1.67 -23.86 22.53
CA ASP A 675 1.40 -25.14 23.19
C ASP A 675 1.82 -26.35 22.34
N ALA A 676 2.45 -26.13 21.18
CA ALA A 676 2.93 -27.19 20.28
C ALA A 676 4.16 -27.92 20.87
N ARG A 677 3.96 -28.61 21.99
CA ARG A 677 4.87 -29.60 22.57
C ARG A 677 4.51 -30.98 22.02
N GLN A 678 5.00 -31.34 20.83
CA GLN A 678 5.10 -32.74 20.43
C GLN A 678 6.43 -33.00 19.71
N GLU A 679 7.03 -34.15 20.00
CA GLU A 679 8.32 -34.60 19.48
C GLU A 679 8.22 -34.89 17.98
N SER A 680 8.89 -34.08 17.16
CA SER A 680 8.89 -34.21 15.69
C SER A 680 9.81 -35.33 15.20
N ARG A 681 9.33 -36.12 14.23
CA ARG A 681 10.08 -37.20 13.55
C ARG A 681 11.01 -36.71 12.43
N PHE A 682 10.97 -35.43 12.04
CA PHE A 682 11.81 -34.91 10.95
C PHE A 682 13.17 -34.41 11.45
N LYS A 683 14.28 -34.92 10.86
CA LYS A 683 15.66 -34.41 11.02
C LYS A 683 15.89 -33.03 10.35
N ARG A 684 14.85 -32.23 10.12
CA ARG A 684 15.05 -30.80 9.84
C ARG A 684 15.26 -30.13 11.19
N PRO A 685 16.08 -29.07 11.28
CA PRO A 685 15.97 -28.22 12.46
C PRO A 685 14.49 -27.90 12.60
N LYS A 686 13.95 -28.02 13.81
CA LYS A 686 12.66 -27.40 14.17
C LYS A 686 12.61 -26.01 13.53
N ILE A 687 11.45 -25.38 13.44
CA ILE A 687 11.47 -23.92 13.59
C ILE A 687 12.30 -23.68 14.87
N LYS A 688 13.57 -23.25 14.71
CA LYS A 688 14.63 -23.56 15.68
C LYS A 688 14.23 -22.83 16.97
N LYS A 689 13.74 -23.62 17.93
CA LYS A 689 12.92 -23.21 19.08
C LYS A 689 11.57 -22.57 18.67
N PHE A 690 10.51 -23.38 18.64
CA PHE A 690 9.25 -22.97 19.27
C PHE A 690 9.29 -23.35 20.75
#